data_AF-A0AB35MX85-F1
#
_entry.id   AF-A0AB35MX85-F1
#
_cell.length_a   1.000
_cell.length_b   1.000
_cell.length_c   1.000
_cell.angle_alpha   90.00
_cell.angle_beta   90.00
_cell.angle_gamma   90.00
#
_symmetry.space_group_name_H-M   'P 1'
#
loop_
_entity.id
_entity.type
_entity.pdbx_description
1 polymer ?
#
loop_
_entity_poly.entity_id
_entity_poly.type
_entity_poly.pdbx_seq_one_letter_code
_entity_poly.pdbx_strand_id
1 'polypeptide(L)'
;MSNKGFTFNQPVVPGANSLDRMSFDDFYNMGDLEGNLPSFPPKTIKQIIQLVDQGKSEQISILEWLDAVDNQNQWNELEASEVNDACRAIWYAMCTNVALGDIAFFKVALALDGKPTSIIPDLIQSMDIVQGVSELADLERKKIDWLQAIRSQGYQSMSQYCFDNNRTPKSYVKYLRLPKANSYERNLSAELVKIAPKPLTSVADLWLKECFRSLKTTNDKLAFCDTAIGYFKDYDYGKHVEDILEEKCLPTGDDSFWYSLSEQSKSILKKKFNISSYYELKSISRLLTSEHGKVYLDFEEHEARQIHSRTMFWSNYSARFNRIRALLPAQTLQYLMSQGYSPSGQIEALSDKSHYQCEVLIFELDKIIAVEFLRGDLSETRFFKNTEWNAKRLFESSDLTIEAIREMSQLDVHDHLTSWQYFCEKLLRTKFKLLPNSDIPYFKGLPPAVNSYSETRGLPKPEQSYLDERARKLERWVEHFWETEFKTSKYGEQSGLQQKSNVYLSKAYVAKQLGKDEDHELYIMKAANQGNAEAMYRHGITLVKGTNSERREGEKNIIKSANLGHKLAAEFADKFGISRYSEKLIGFKEQLTYIKDTNKIWIGFHSTRGWVKLDRTLYGNTSSSKSDMMFVDLKNKKPFFVPRNSWSSPKFIFGPSFVDTANDNQLADLEKILANYKVK
;
A
#
# COMPACT_ATOMS: atom_id res chain seq x y z
N MET A 1 79.02 -37.12 -55.52
CA MET A 1 77.67 -37.05 -56.11
C MET A 1 76.66 -37.63 -55.12
N SER A 2 75.53 -36.92 -54.95
CA SER A 2 74.22 -37.34 -54.38
C SER A 2 74.22 -37.90 -52.94
N ASN A 3 73.83 -37.17 -51.88
CA ASN A 3 72.55 -36.47 -51.57
C ASN A 3 71.37 -37.40 -51.21
N LYS A 4 70.57 -36.93 -50.24
CA LYS A 4 69.37 -37.50 -49.55
C LYS A 4 69.72 -38.28 -48.26
N GLY A 5 69.51 -37.79 -47.04
CA GLY A 5 68.48 -36.88 -46.53
C GLY A 5 67.35 -37.70 -45.92
N PHE A 6 67.52 -38.14 -44.66
CA PHE A 6 66.46 -38.75 -43.86
C PHE A 6 65.86 -37.70 -42.93
N THR A 7 64.57 -37.45 -43.12
CA THR A 7 63.69 -36.62 -42.30
C THR A 7 63.33 -37.32 -40.99
N PHE A 8 63.58 -36.65 -39.86
CA PHE A 8 62.85 -36.92 -38.62
C PHE A 8 61.70 -35.94 -38.50
N ASN A 9 60.49 -36.44 -38.28
CA ASN A 9 59.31 -35.63 -38.01
C ASN A 9 59.54 -34.82 -36.72
N GLN A 10 59.34 -33.51 -36.78
CA GLN A 10 59.24 -32.68 -35.58
C GLN A 10 58.07 -33.18 -34.72
N PRO A 11 58.24 -33.29 -33.39
CA PRO A 11 57.11 -33.57 -32.52
C PRO A 11 56.11 -32.40 -32.61
N VAL A 12 54.86 -32.72 -32.97
CA VAL A 12 53.72 -31.82 -32.87
C VAL A 12 53.45 -31.58 -31.39
N VAL A 13 53.78 -30.39 -30.89
CA VAL A 13 53.38 -29.95 -29.55
C VAL A 13 51.87 -29.67 -29.57
N PRO A 14 51.07 -30.26 -28.67
CA PRO A 14 49.64 -29.98 -28.58
C PRO A 14 49.40 -28.49 -28.30
N GLY A 15 48.61 -27.84 -29.17
CA GLY A 15 48.23 -26.44 -29.07
C GLY A 15 47.26 -26.15 -27.93
N ALA A 16 47.76 -26.13 -26.70
CA ALA A 16 47.08 -25.53 -25.56
C ALA A 16 48.10 -24.74 -24.73
N ASN A 17 47.81 -23.46 -24.53
CA ASN A 17 48.57 -22.45 -23.78
C ASN A 17 49.63 -21.68 -24.61
N SER A 18 49.19 -20.99 -25.67
CA SER A 18 49.92 -19.85 -26.21
C SER A 18 49.76 -18.63 -25.28
N LEU A 19 50.90 -18.00 -24.95
CA LEU A 19 51.04 -16.76 -24.18
C LEU A 19 50.59 -15.50 -24.96
N ASP A 20 50.09 -15.63 -26.18
CA ASP A 20 49.86 -14.49 -27.11
C ASP A 20 48.54 -13.73 -26.91
N ARG A 21 47.93 -13.74 -25.71
CA ARG A 21 46.70 -12.96 -25.45
C ARG A 21 46.66 -12.22 -24.10
N MET A 22 47.78 -11.64 -23.71
CA MET A 22 47.77 -10.45 -22.82
C MET A 22 48.38 -9.29 -23.61
N SER A 23 47.66 -8.17 -23.75
CA SER A 23 48.26 -6.98 -24.38
C SER A 23 49.38 -6.47 -23.50
N PHE A 24 50.61 -6.61 -24.00
CA PHE A 24 51.86 -6.21 -23.37
C PHE A 24 51.93 -4.70 -23.05
N ASP A 25 51.07 -3.90 -23.66
CA ASP A 25 51.09 -2.43 -23.59
C ASP A 25 50.62 -1.84 -22.24
N ASP A 26 49.92 -2.62 -21.40
CA ASP A 26 49.49 -2.17 -20.06
C ASP A 26 50.57 -2.43 -18.97
N PHE A 27 51.71 -3.04 -19.33
CA PHE A 27 52.82 -3.39 -18.41
C PHE A 27 54.08 -2.50 -18.60
N TYR A 28 54.00 -1.47 -19.44
CA TYR A 28 55.14 -0.62 -19.79
C TYR A 28 55.37 0.52 -18.78
N ASN A 29 56.07 0.19 -17.70
CA ASN A 29 57.12 1.01 -17.07
C ASN A 29 57.79 0.23 -15.93
N MET A 30 58.17 -1.02 -16.21
CA MET A 30 59.18 -1.69 -15.39
C MET A 30 60.51 -1.07 -15.79
N GLY A 31 61.05 -0.20 -14.93
CA GLY A 31 62.32 0.50 -15.15
C GLY A 31 63.46 -0.45 -15.53
N ASP A 32 64.51 0.12 -16.11
CA ASP A 32 65.68 -0.59 -16.63
C ASP A 32 66.03 -1.82 -15.79
N LEU A 33 65.95 -3.01 -16.39
CA LEU A 33 66.41 -4.26 -15.81
C LEU A 33 67.94 -4.22 -15.72
N GLU A 34 68.49 -3.42 -14.81
CA GLU A 34 69.89 -3.49 -14.41
C GLU A 34 70.08 -4.82 -13.67
N GLY A 35 70.76 -5.79 -14.30
CA GLY A 35 70.98 -7.09 -13.68
C GLY A 35 72.04 -7.93 -14.38
N ASN A 36 72.72 -8.76 -13.59
CA ASN A 36 73.65 -9.77 -14.07
C ASN A 36 72.96 -10.73 -15.07
N LEU A 37 73.66 -11.13 -16.13
CA LEU A 37 73.18 -12.16 -17.06
C LEU A 37 72.99 -13.50 -16.33
N PRO A 38 71.98 -14.32 -16.68
CA PRO A 38 71.79 -15.63 -16.09
C PRO A 38 72.98 -16.54 -16.38
N SER A 39 73.34 -17.44 -15.46
CA SER A 39 74.39 -18.44 -15.75
C SER A 39 73.90 -19.50 -16.72
N PHE A 40 74.84 -20.18 -17.39
CA PHE A 40 74.54 -21.34 -18.22
C PHE A 40 75.33 -22.57 -17.70
N PRO A 41 74.63 -23.61 -17.18
CA PRO A 41 73.18 -23.70 -16.97
C PRO A 41 72.66 -22.70 -15.91
N PRO A 42 71.34 -22.39 -15.92
CA PRO A 42 70.72 -21.56 -14.88
C PRO A 42 70.95 -22.14 -13.49
N LYS A 43 71.08 -21.29 -12.47
CA LYS A 43 71.28 -21.76 -11.10
C LYS A 43 70.10 -22.60 -10.63
N THR A 44 70.41 -23.70 -9.94
CA THR A 44 69.39 -24.50 -9.26
C THR A 44 68.94 -23.80 -7.98
N ILE A 45 67.74 -24.11 -7.48
CA ILE A 45 67.26 -23.58 -6.19
C ILE A 45 68.26 -23.82 -5.05
N LYS A 46 68.95 -24.97 -5.03
CA LYS A 46 70.00 -25.26 -4.03
C LYS A 46 71.16 -24.26 -4.08
N GLN A 47 71.57 -23.85 -5.29
CA GLN A 47 72.61 -22.84 -5.47
C GLN A 47 72.13 -21.44 -5.10
N ILE A 48 70.86 -21.12 -5.40
CA ILE A 48 70.21 -19.87 -4.99
C ILE A 48 70.19 -19.75 -3.46
N ILE A 49 69.77 -20.80 -2.74
CA ILE A 49 69.78 -20.83 -1.27
C ILE A 49 71.19 -20.57 -0.72
N GLN A 50 72.20 -21.27 -1.23
CA GLN A 50 73.59 -21.09 -0.80
C GLN A 50 74.11 -19.67 -1.01
N LEU A 51 73.75 -19.02 -2.13
CA LEU A 51 74.14 -17.64 -2.41
C LEU A 51 73.43 -16.64 -1.49
N VAL A 52 72.15 -16.86 -1.19
CA VAL A 52 71.42 -16.04 -0.22
C VAL A 52 72.00 -16.18 1.18
N ASP A 53 72.29 -17.40 1.63
CA ASP A 53 72.88 -17.66 2.96
C ASP A 53 74.30 -17.07 3.09
N GLN A 54 75.02 -16.91 1.98
CA GLN A 54 76.31 -16.22 1.93
C GLN A 54 76.21 -14.69 1.80
N GLY A 55 75.00 -14.12 1.75
CA GLY A 55 74.77 -12.69 1.55
C GLY A 55 75.15 -12.18 0.15
N LYS A 56 75.13 -13.06 -0.86
CA LYS A 56 75.53 -12.80 -2.26
C LYS A 56 74.34 -12.84 -3.23
N SER A 57 73.17 -12.36 -2.78
CA SER A 57 71.93 -12.40 -3.55
C SER A 57 72.00 -11.55 -4.83
N GLU A 58 72.89 -10.56 -4.89
CA GLU A 58 73.18 -9.75 -6.07
C GLU A 58 73.77 -10.54 -7.25
N GLN A 59 74.31 -11.74 -7.00
CA GLN A 59 74.88 -12.61 -8.04
C GLN A 59 73.83 -13.47 -8.76
N ILE A 60 72.57 -13.36 -8.35
CA ILE A 60 71.44 -14.09 -8.92
C ILE A 60 70.68 -13.13 -9.85
N SER A 61 70.59 -13.49 -11.12
CA SER A 61 69.86 -12.70 -12.11
C SER A 61 68.36 -12.72 -11.84
N ILE A 62 67.65 -11.70 -12.31
CA ILE A 62 66.18 -11.65 -12.26
C ILE A 62 65.53 -12.84 -12.97
N LEU A 63 66.14 -13.35 -14.04
CA LEU A 63 65.63 -14.50 -14.79
C LEU A 63 65.76 -15.80 -13.99
N GLU A 64 66.85 -15.98 -13.25
CA GLU A 64 67.01 -17.13 -12.34
C GLU A 64 66.03 -17.06 -11.17
N TRP A 65 65.75 -15.86 -10.65
CA TRP A 65 64.72 -15.67 -9.63
C TRP A 65 63.32 -15.98 -10.16
N LEU A 66 62.98 -15.52 -11.36
CA LEU A 66 61.69 -15.82 -11.99
C LEU A 66 61.55 -17.31 -12.28
N ASP A 67 62.61 -17.97 -12.75
CA ASP A 67 62.62 -19.44 -12.93
C ASP A 67 62.36 -20.15 -11.59
N ALA A 68 62.99 -19.71 -10.49
CA ALA A 68 62.74 -20.26 -9.16
C ALA A 68 61.29 -20.05 -8.66
N VAL A 69 60.63 -18.96 -9.07
CA VAL A 69 59.23 -18.65 -8.71
C VAL A 69 58.21 -19.45 -9.54
N ASP A 70 58.59 -19.98 -10.70
CA ASP A 70 57.66 -20.57 -11.68
C ASP A 70 57.94 -22.04 -12.07
N ASN A 71 59.17 -22.55 -11.87
CA ASN A 71 59.61 -23.83 -12.44
C ASN A 71 59.44 -25.00 -11.47
N GLN A 72 58.29 -25.69 -11.55
CA GLN A 72 57.96 -26.82 -10.68
C GLN A 72 58.98 -27.97 -10.73
N ASN A 73 59.68 -28.15 -11.85
CA ASN A 73 60.67 -29.24 -11.96
C ASN A 73 61.83 -29.05 -10.99
N GLN A 74 62.29 -27.81 -10.78
CA GLN A 74 63.35 -27.55 -9.80
C GLN A 74 62.90 -27.84 -8.37
N TRP A 75 61.63 -27.59 -8.05
CA TRP A 75 61.06 -27.84 -6.73
C TRP A 75 60.86 -29.33 -6.45
N ASN A 76 60.57 -30.13 -7.47
CA ASN A 76 60.42 -31.58 -7.34
C ASN A 76 61.73 -32.30 -6.97
N GLU A 77 62.88 -31.64 -7.14
CA GLU A 77 64.21 -32.15 -6.79
C GLU A 77 64.65 -31.79 -5.36
N LEU A 78 63.83 -31.04 -4.62
CA LEU A 78 64.12 -30.61 -3.26
C LEU A 78 63.63 -31.62 -2.21
N GLU A 79 64.41 -31.79 -1.15
CA GLU A 79 63.99 -32.47 0.07
C GLU A 79 63.09 -31.56 0.93
N ALA A 80 62.28 -32.13 1.82
CA ALA A 80 61.32 -31.38 2.64
C ALA A 80 61.97 -30.28 3.51
N SER A 81 63.20 -30.48 3.98
CA SER A 81 63.97 -29.45 4.70
C SER A 81 64.40 -28.31 3.77
N GLU A 82 64.77 -28.62 2.52
CA GLU A 82 65.25 -27.66 1.53
C GLU A 82 64.11 -26.78 0.98
N VAL A 83 62.86 -27.29 0.95
CA VAL A 83 61.67 -26.52 0.54
C VAL A 83 61.48 -25.29 1.45
N ASN A 84 61.65 -25.45 2.76
CA ASN A 84 61.50 -24.32 3.70
C ASN A 84 62.59 -23.27 3.52
N ASP A 85 63.83 -23.70 3.28
CA ASP A 85 64.95 -22.81 3.00
C ASP A 85 64.77 -22.07 1.66
N ALA A 86 64.25 -22.76 0.63
CA ALA A 86 63.87 -22.16 -0.65
C ALA A 86 62.81 -21.07 -0.48
N CYS A 87 61.72 -21.39 0.23
CA CYS A 87 60.65 -20.43 0.52
C CYS A 87 61.19 -19.19 1.24
N ARG A 88 62.02 -19.36 2.29
CA ARG A 88 62.66 -18.23 3.00
C ARG A 88 63.46 -17.34 2.04
N ALA A 89 64.34 -17.95 1.26
CA ALA A 89 65.25 -17.23 0.36
C ALA A 89 64.50 -16.46 -0.73
N ILE A 90 63.49 -17.07 -1.34
CA ILE A 90 62.70 -16.48 -2.42
C ILE A 90 61.80 -15.37 -1.87
N TRP A 91 61.15 -15.55 -0.71
CA TRP A 91 60.36 -14.49 -0.09
C TRP A 91 61.21 -13.28 0.31
N TYR A 92 62.42 -13.50 0.83
CA TYR A 92 63.36 -12.42 1.08
C TYR A 92 63.70 -11.64 -0.20
N ALA A 93 63.97 -12.34 -1.30
CA ALA A 93 64.24 -11.71 -2.58
C ALA A 93 63.03 -10.94 -3.14
N MET A 94 61.82 -11.49 -3.06
CA MET A 94 60.58 -10.82 -3.48
C MET A 94 60.32 -9.52 -2.71
N CYS A 95 60.73 -9.45 -1.45
CA CYS A 95 60.51 -8.27 -0.60
C CYS A 95 61.60 -7.20 -0.74
N THR A 96 62.77 -7.55 -1.27
CA THR A 96 63.93 -6.66 -1.37
C THR A 96 64.23 -6.21 -2.80
N ASN A 97 63.78 -6.97 -3.81
CA ASN A 97 63.89 -6.62 -5.23
C ASN A 97 62.52 -6.18 -5.77
N VAL A 98 62.40 -4.89 -6.14
CA VAL A 98 61.13 -4.29 -6.57
C VAL A 98 60.55 -4.96 -7.81
N ALA A 99 61.37 -5.25 -8.83
CA ALA A 99 60.90 -5.82 -10.09
C ALA A 99 60.43 -7.28 -9.91
N LEU A 100 61.21 -8.08 -9.16
CA LEU A 100 60.83 -9.44 -8.79
C LEU A 100 59.55 -9.43 -7.95
N GLY A 101 59.51 -8.56 -6.94
CA GLY A 101 58.38 -8.41 -6.04
C GLY A 101 57.10 -8.05 -6.79
N ASP A 102 57.12 -7.03 -7.64
CA ASP A 102 55.93 -6.61 -8.40
C ASP A 102 55.41 -7.75 -9.30
N ILE A 103 56.27 -8.51 -9.98
CA ILE A 103 55.85 -9.69 -10.77
C ILE A 103 55.31 -10.80 -9.87
N ALA A 104 56.05 -11.16 -8.83
CA ALA A 104 55.72 -12.32 -7.99
C ALA A 104 54.46 -12.06 -7.16
N PHE A 105 54.31 -10.90 -6.52
CA PHE A 105 53.09 -10.51 -5.81
C PHE A 105 51.88 -10.43 -6.75
N PHE A 106 52.07 -9.94 -7.98
CA PHE A 106 51.01 -9.95 -8.99
C PHE A 106 50.55 -11.38 -9.31
N LYS A 107 51.50 -12.31 -9.48
CA LYS A 107 51.21 -13.74 -9.71
C LYS A 107 50.55 -14.42 -8.51
N VAL A 108 51.01 -14.14 -7.28
CA VAL A 108 50.36 -14.64 -6.05
C VAL A 108 48.91 -14.15 -6.00
N ALA A 109 48.68 -12.85 -6.26
CA ALA A 109 47.34 -12.27 -6.28
C ALA A 109 46.42 -12.94 -7.32
N LEU A 110 46.94 -13.21 -8.53
CA LEU A 110 46.20 -13.96 -9.55
C LEU A 110 45.85 -15.38 -9.08
N ALA A 111 46.81 -16.09 -8.46
CA ALA A 111 46.60 -17.43 -7.91
C ALA A 111 45.47 -17.43 -6.88
N LEU A 112 45.53 -16.49 -5.94
CA LEU A 112 44.55 -16.35 -4.86
C LEU A 112 43.16 -15.91 -5.38
N ASP A 113 43.10 -15.20 -6.50
CA ASP A 113 41.85 -14.86 -7.21
C ASP A 113 41.34 -16.02 -8.10
N GLY A 114 41.96 -17.20 -8.02
CA GLY A 114 41.57 -18.42 -8.74
C GLY A 114 41.92 -18.39 -10.23
N LYS A 115 42.86 -17.54 -10.65
CA LYS A 115 43.34 -17.47 -12.03
C LYS A 115 44.52 -18.41 -12.23
N PRO A 116 44.64 -19.05 -13.42
CA PRO A 116 45.83 -19.84 -13.74
C PRO A 116 47.08 -18.98 -13.66
N THR A 117 48.09 -19.48 -12.97
CA THR A 117 49.40 -18.86 -12.83
C THR A 117 50.45 -19.97 -12.69
N SER A 118 51.68 -19.66 -13.09
CA SER A 118 52.83 -20.55 -12.98
C SER A 118 53.47 -20.55 -11.59
N ILE A 119 53.02 -19.68 -10.69
CA ILE A 119 53.68 -19.52 -9.39
C ILE A 119 53.61 -20.80 -8.57
N ILE A 120 54.71 -21.11 -7.91
CA ILE A 120 54.86 -22.36 -7.17
C ILE A 120 53.90 -22.39 -5.96
N PRO A 121 53.14 -23.49 -5.76
CA PRO A 121 52.19 -23.61 -4.66
C PRO A 121 52.81 -23.44 -3.27
N ASP A 122 54.01 -23.97 -3.04
CA ASP A 122 54.73 -23.86 -1.76
C ASP A 122 55.01 -22.41 -1.37
N LEU A 123 55.25 -21.51 -2.34
CA LEU A 123 55.42 -20.08 -2.08
C LEU A 123 54.12 -19.43 -1.57
N ILE A 124 52.96 -19.81 -2.14
CA ILE A 124 51.66 -19.31 -1.69
C ILE A 124 51.36 -19.81 -0.25
N GLN A 125 51.68 -21.07 0.03
CA GLN A 125 51.45 -21.68 1.34
C GLN A 125 52.37 -21.09 2.42
N SER A 126 53.59 -20.72 2.06
CA SER A 126 54.61 -20.19 2.96
C SER A 126 54.60 -18.67 3.13
N MET A 127 53.62 -17.95 2.56
CA MET A 127 53.52 -16.49 2.64
C MET A 127 53.53 -15.93 4.07
N ASP A 128 53.21 -16.73 5.08
CA ASP A 128 53.22 -16.27 6.48
C ASP A 128 54.64 -16.06 7.04
N ILE A 129 55.67 -16.62 6.39
CA ILE A 129 57.07 -16.48 6.81
C ILE A 129 57.49 -15.00 6.88
N VAL A 130 56.91 -14.13 6.05
CA VAL A 130 57.29 -12.71 5.97
C VAL A 130 56.60 -11.79 6.98
N GLN A 131 55.60 -12.28 7.74
CA GLN A 131 54.88 -11.43 8.72
C GLN A 131 55.77 -10.89 9.85
N GLY A 132 56.82 -11.62 10.22
CA GLY A 132 57.70 -11.30 11.36
C GLY A 132 58.92 -10.44 11.03
N VAL A 133 59.13 -10.08 9.76
CA VAL A 133 60.34 -9.37 9.33
C VAL A 133 60.16 -7.86 9.57
N SER A 134 60.94 -7.32 10.51
CA SER A 134 60.85 -5.93 10.98
C SER A 134 61.32 -4.90 9.94
N GLU A 135 62.20 -5.30 9.02
CA GLU A 135 62.85 -4.41 8.06
C GLU A 135 62.09 -4.27 6.73
N LEU A 136 60.94 -4.92 6.58
CA LEU A 136 60.10 -4.76 5.38
C LEU A 136 59.59 -3.32 5.25
N ALA A 137 59.72 -2.80 4.03
CA ALA A 137 59.08 -1.56 3.63
C ALA A 137 57.53 -1.63 3.77
N ASP A 138 56.92 -0.48 4.04
CA ASP A 138 55.48 -0.37 4.36
C ASP A 138 54.58 -0.88 3.22
N LEU A 139 54.95 -0.63 1.96
CA LEU A 139 54.16 -1.04 0.82
C LEU A 139 54.11 -2.57 0.68
N GLU A 140 55.25 -3.23 0.86
CA GLU A 140 55.40 -4.68 0.79
C GLU A 140 54.63 -5.35 1.94
N ARG A 141 54.70 -4.78 3.14
CA ARG A 141 53.88 -5.22 4.28
C ARG A 141 52.39 -5.15 3.96
N LYS A 142 51.92 -4.02 3.42
CA LYS A 142 50.51 -3.85 3.00
C LYS A 142 50.10 -4.79 1.86
N LYS A 143 51.01 -5.14 0.93
CA LYS A 143 50.76 -6.16 -0.10
C LYS A 143 50.53 -7.52 0.55
N ILE A 144 51.40 -7.94 1.47
CA ILE A 144 51.27 -9.22 2.19
C ILE A 144 49.96 -9.26 2.98
N ASP A 145 49.65 -8.22 3.76
CA ASP A 145 48.42 -8.15 4.56
C ASP A 145 47.17 -8.27 3.67
N TRP A 146 47.17 -7.61 2.50
CA TRP A 146 46.09 -7.71 1.53
C TRP A 146 45.97 -9.13 0.95
N LEU A 147 47.08 -9.74 0.54
CA LEU A 147 47.10 -11.10 -0.03
C LEU A 147 46.66 -12.15 0.99
N GLN A 148 47.06 -12.02 2.24
CA GLN A 148 46.57 -12.87 3.32
C GLN A 148 45.08 -12.70 3.56
N ALA A 149 44.56 -11.46 3.48
CA ALA A 149 43.12 -11.23 3.52
C ALA A 149 42.42 -11.89 2.33
N ILE A 150 43.01 -11.91 1.12
CA ILE A 150 42.44 -12.64 -0.03
C ILE A 150 42.40 -14.14 0.28
N ARG A 151 43.53 -14.71 0.73
CA ARG A 151 43.65 -16.16 1.02
C ARG A 151 42.67 -16.62 2.10
N SER A 152 42.47 -15.82 3.14
CA SER A 152 41.56 -16.12 4.24
C SER A 152 40.10 -15.70 3.97
N GLN A 153 39.81 -15.12 2.81
CA GLN A 153 38.52 -14.48 2.49
C GLN A 153 38.11 -13.43 3.55
N GLY A 154 39.09 -12.74 4.14
CA GLY A 154 38.94 -11.69 5.14
C GLY A 154 38.48 -10.35 4.55
N TYR A 155 37.30 -10.32 3.93
CA TYR A 155 36.74 -9.14 3.26
C TYR A 155 36.56 -7.93 4.20
N GLN A 156 36.30 -8.20 5.48
CA GLN A 156 36.23 -7.17 6.52
C GLN A 156 37.59 -6.49 6.71
N SER A 157 38.67 -7.28 6.84
CA SER A 157 40.04 -6.75 6.96
C SER A 157 40.44 -5.94 5.72
N MET A 158 40.09 -6.41 4.51
CA MET A 158 40.31 -5.64 3.28
C MET A 158 39.60 -4.28 3.32
N SER A 159 38.34 -4.28 3.74
CA SER A 159 37.55 -3.05 3.86
C SER A 159 38.14 -2.11 4.91
N GLN A 160 38.67 -2.66 6.01
CA GLN A 160 39.39 -1.92 7.04
C GLN A 160 40.65 -1.27 6.48
N TYR A 161 41.48 -2.01 5.75
CA TYR A 161 42.68 -1.45 5.10
C TYR A 161 42.34 -0.32 4.13
N CYS A 162 41.24 -0.45 3.39
CA CYS A 162 40.75 0.61 2.51
C CYS A 162 40.34 1.86 3.30
N PHE A 163 39.61 1.68 4.40
CA PHE A 163 39.16 2.75 5.28
C PHE A 163 40.32 3.48 5.96
N ASP A 164 41.25 2.74 6.56
CA ASP A 164 42.43 3.28 7.27
C ASP A 164 43.32 4.12 6.35
N ASN A 165 43.38 3.76 5.06
CA ASN A 165 44.13 4.50 4.05
C ASN A 165 43.28 5.53 3.28
N ASN A 166 42.01 5.73 3.67
CA ASN A 166 41.03 6.61 3.02
C ASN A 166 40.97 6.44 1.49
N ARG A 167 40.90 5.18 1.03
CA ARG A 167 40.88 4.81 -0.39
C ARG A 167 39.74 3.85 -0.67
N THR A 168 39.19 3.90 -1.88
CA THR A 168 38.26 2.87 -2.37
C THR A 168 39.02 1.57 -2.68
N PRO A 169 38.37 0.40 -2.71
CA PRO A 169 39.03 -0.87 -3.05
C PRO A 169 39.81 -0.80 -4.36
N LYS A 170 39.20 -0.25 -5.41
CA LYS A 170 39.84 -0.06 -6.72
C LYS A 170 41.10 0.82 -6.62
N SER A 171 41.04 1.92 -5.85
CA SER A 171 42.20 2.78 -5.66
C SER A 171 43.27 2.11 -4.80
N TYR A 172 42.90 1.26 -3.85
CA TYR A 172 43.83 0.60 -2.95
C TYR A 172 44.58 -0.52 -3.64
N VAL A 173 43.90 -1.38 -4.42
CA VAL A 173 44.54 -2.40 -5.26
C VAL A 173 45.53 -1.77 -6.25
N LYS A 174 45.17 -0.62 -6.85
CA LYS A 174 46.09 0.14 -7.72
C LYS A 174 47.30 0.67 -6.95
N TYR A 175 47.09 1.20 -5.74
CA TYR A 175 48.18 1.66 -4.86
C TYR A 175 49.13 0.52 -4.50
N LEU A 176 48.60 -0.68 -4.24
CA LEU A 176 49.38 -1.90 -3.98
C LEU A 176 50.03 -2.51 -5.22
N ARG A 177 49.81 -1.95 -6.43
CA ARG A 177 50.32 -2.49 -7.71
C ARG A 177 49.90 -3.94 -7.98
N LEU A 178 48.74 -4.34 -7.50
CA LEU A 178 48.19 -5.69 -7.66
C LEU A 178 47.26 -5.75 -8.89
N PRO A 179 47.02 -6.96 -9.45
CA PRO A 179 46.08 -7.14 -10.56
C PRO A 179 44.68 -6.66 -10.19
N LYS A 180 43.93 -6.18 -11.20
CA LYS A 180 42.51 -5.88 -11.02
C LYS A 180 41.78 -7.15 -10.57
N ALA A 181 41.18 -7.06 -9.39
CA ALA A 181 40.36 -8.08 -8.78
C ALA A 181 39.15 -8.42 -9.66
N ASN A 182 38.82 -9.69 -9.81
CA ASN A 182 37.57 -10.08 -10.46
C ASN A 182 36.64 -10.89 -9.54
N SER A 183 37.18 -11.70 -8.62
CA SER A 183 36.33 -12.55 -7.77
C SER A 183 36.01 -11.91 -6.41
N TYR A 184 37.00 -11.40 -5.69
CA TYR A 184 36.80 -10.91 -4.32
C TYR A 184 36.15 -9.52 -4.23
N GLU A 185 36.27 -8.67 -5.26
CA GLU A 185 35.73 -7.30 -5.25
C GLU A 185 34.20 -7.27 -5.08
N ARG A 186 33.49 -8.29 -5.60
CA ARG A 186 32.03 -8.43 -5.49
C ARG A 186 31.57 -8.55 -4.04
N ASN A 187 32.40 -9.17 -3.19
CA ASN A 187 32.09 -9.39 -1.77
C ASN A 187 32.43 -8.18 -0.89
N LEU A 188 33.15 -7.18 -1.42
CA LEU A 188 33.54 -6.00 -0.64
C LEU A 188 32.39 -4.99 -0.49
N SER A 189 31.45 -4.93 -1.44
CA SER A 189 30.38 -3.93 -1.48
C SER A 189 29.60 -3.82 -0.16
N ALA A 190 29.23 -4.94 0.44
CA ALA A 190 28.55 -4.99 1.74
C ALA A 190 29.49 -4.70 2.92
N GLU A 191 30.72 -5.21 2.88
CA GLU A 191 31.68 -5.07 3.99
C GLU A 191 32.19 -3.63 4.16
N LEU A 192 32.29 -2.85 3.08
CA LEU A 192 32.67 -1.44 3.13
C LEU A 192 31.82 -0.62 4.10
N VAL A 193 30.50 -0.87 4.10
CA VAL A 193 29.56 -0.19 5.00
C VAL A 193 29.82 -0.56 6.46
N LYS A 194 30.12 -1.84 6.72
CA LYS A 194 30.24 -2.39 8.08
C LYS A 194 31.47 -1.89 8.83
N ILE A 195 32.47 -1.37 8.13
CA ILE A 195 33.67 -0.77 8.74
C ILE A 195 33.41 0.64 9.25
N ALA A 196 32.44 1.34 8.67
CA ALA A 196 32.16 2.71 9.06
C ALA A 196 31.64 2.80 10.52
N PRO A 197 32.05 3.83 11.27
CA PRO A 197 31.63 4.02 12.65
C PRO A 197 30.13 4.35 12.76
N LYS A 198 29.56 4.06 13.94
CA LYS A 198 28.21 4.48 14.32
C LYS A 198 28.30 5.36 15.58
N PRO A 199 27.80 6.60 15.58
CA PRO A 199 27.22 7.33 14.44
C PRO A 199 28.26 7.64 13.36
N LEU A 200 27.77 7.90 12.14
CA LEU A 200 28.64 8.16 10.98
C LEU A 200 29.37 9.50 11.13
N THR A 201 30.69 9.48 10.90
CA THR A 201 31.51 10.70 10.88
C THR A 201 31.55 11.30 9.49
N SER A 202 31.82 12.60 9.36
CA SER A 202 31.90 13.27 8.04
C SER A 202 32.95 12.66 7.12
N VAL A 203 34.07 12.16 7.68
CA VAL A 203 35.12 11.48 6.91
C VAL A 203 34.62 10.14 6.39
N ALA A 204 33.96 9.35 7.23
CA ALA A 204 33.41 8.06 6.83
C ALA A 204 32.25 8.21 5.83
N ASP A 205 31.40 9.23 5.99
CA ASP A 205 30.31 9.56 5.07
C ASP A 205 30.84 9.89 3.66
N LEU A 206 31.87 10.75 3.58
CA LEU A 206 32.51 11.08 2.30
C LEU A 206 33.22 9.87 1.68
N TRP A 207 33.90 9.07 2.48
CA TRP A 207 34.56 7.85 1.99
C TRP A 207 33.56 6.83 1.43
N LEU A 208 32.44 6.60 2.12
CA LEU A 208 31.37 5.72 1.66
C LEU A 208 30.77 6.18 0.33
N LYS A 209 30.60 7.50 0.14
CA LYS A 209 30.16 8.09 -1.14
C LYS A 209 31.11 7.76 -2.29
N GLU A 210 32.42 7.94 -2.08
CA GLU A 210 33.43 7.64 -3.09
C GLU A 210 33.52 6.13 -3.38
N CYS A 211 33.37 5.30 -2.35
CA CYS A 211 33.22 3.85 -2.49
C CYS A 211 32.03 3.50 -3.38
N PHE A 212 30.83 4.02 -3.08
CA PHE A 212 29.62 3.78 -3.89
C PHE A 212 29.79 4.20 -5.36
N ARG A 213 30.42 5.35 -5.61
CA ARG A 213 30.71 5.84 -6.98
C ARG A 213 31.69 4.95 -7.73
N SER A 214 32.60 4.30 -7.02
CA SER A 214 33.60 3.40 -7.62
C SER A 214 33.03 2.03 -8.01
N LEU A 215 31.88 1.63 -7.45
CA LEU A 215 31.20 0.38 -7.78
C LEU A 215 30.72 0.40 -9.23
N LYS A 216 31.02 -0.69 -9.96
CA LYS A 216 30.73 -0.78 -11.40
C LYS A 216 29.35 -1.34 -11.70
N THR A 217 28.93 -2.38 -10.99
CA THR A 217 27.69 -3.10 -11.31
C THR A 217 26.52 -2.59 -10.48
N THR A 218 25.30 -2.72 -11.02
CA THR A 218 24.07 -2.43 -10.29
C THR A 218 23.93 -3.33 -9.06
N ASN A 219 24.33 -4.60 -9.15
CA ASN A 219 24.25 -5.56 -8.04
C ASN A 219 25.15 -5.15 -6.86
N ASP A 220 26.38 -4.68 -7.12
CA ASP A 220 27.27 -4.22 -6.06
C ASP A 220 26.71 -2.96 -5.38
N LYS A 221 26.17 -2.03 -6.18
CA LYS A 221 25.51 -0.82 -5.67
C LYS A 221 24.27 -1.15 -4.83
N LEU A 222 23.48 -2.13 -5.25
CA LEU A 222 22.34 -2.65 -4.50
C LEU A 222 22.77 -3.25 -3.17
N ALA A 223 23.77 -4.13 -3.17
CA ALA A 223 24.30 -4.75 -1.96
C ALA A 223 24.85 -3.72 -0.96
N PHE A 224 25.55 -2.70 -1.47
CA PHE A 224 25.99 -1.55 -0.67
C PHE A 224 24.80 -0.84 -0.01
N CYS A 225 23.78 -0.46 -0.80
CA CYS A 225 22.61 0.26 -0.29
C CYS A 225 21.80 -0.56 0.73
N ASP A 226 21.49 -1.83 0.43
CA ASP A 226 20.80 -2.73 1.35
C ASP A 226 21.57 -2.83 2.69
N THR A 227 22.89 -2.96 2.63
CA THR A 227 23.72 -3.02 3.83
C THR A 227 23.70 -1.68 4.59
N ALA A 228 23.81 -0.54 3.91
CA ALA A 228 23.76 0.79 4.53
C ALA A 228 22.45 1.05 5.27
N ILE A 229 21.32 0.72 4.63
CA ILE A 229 19.98 0.87 5.20
C ILE A 229 19.86 0.10 6.52
N GLY A 230 20.26 -1.18 6.51
CA GLY A 230 20.19 -2.05 7.68
C GLY A 230 21.22 -1.69 8.76
N TYR A 231 22.44 -1.36 8.36
CA TYR A 231 23.54 -1.09 9.29
C TYR A 231 23.33 0.20 10.08
N PHE A 232 22.80 1.26 9.45
CA PHE A 232 22.52 2.54 10.10
C PHE A 232 21.05 2.75 10.49
N LYS A 233 20.24 1.69 10.54
CA LYS A 233 18.78 1.79 10.82
C LYS A 233 18.41 2.61 12.07
N ASP A 234 19.24 2.55 13.11
CA ASP A 234 19.02 3.20 14.42
C ASP A 234 19.81 4.53 14.56
N TYR A 235 20.51 4.97 13.52
CA TYR A 235 21.39 6.15 13.52
C TYR A 235 21.06 7.09 12.35
N ASP A 236 21.58 8.31 12.37
CA ASP A 236 21.56 9.19 11.19
C ASP A 236 22.40 8.56 10.04
N TYR A 237 21.90 8.66 8.81
CA TYR A 237 22.63 8.16 7.63
C TYR A 237 23.82 9.07 7.28
N GLY A 238 23.89 10.29 7.81
CA GLY A 238 24.88 11.28 7.37
C GLY A 238 24.49 11.86 6.01
N LYS A 239 25.06 13.00 5.66
CA LYS A 239 24.60 13.81 4.53
C LYS A 239 24.71 13.06 3.20
N HIS A 240 25.88 12.48 2.92
CA HIS A 240 26.15 11.92 1.60
C HIS A 240 25.54 10.54 1.36
N VAL A 241 25.53 9.68 2.38
CA VAL A 241 24.82 8.40 2.30
C VAL A 241 23.31 8.64 2.23
N GLU A 242 22.75 9.60 2.99
CA GLU A 242 21.34 9.97 2.86
C GLU A 242 21.01 10.43 1.44
N ASP A 243 21.79 11.35 0.85
CA ASP A 243 21.62 11.79 -0.54
C ASP A 243 21.57 10.59 -1.52
N ILE A 244 22.46 9.60 -1.34
CA ILE A 244 22.49 8.38 -2.18
C ILE A 244 21.22 7.55 -1.98
N LEU A 245 20.76 7.37 -0.74
CA LEU A 245 19.55 6.59 -0.44
C LEU A 245 18.31 7.33 -0.97
N GLU A 246 18.25 8.64 -0.87
CA GLU A 246 17.15 9.44 -1.42
C GLU A 246 17.09 9.36 -2.95
N GLU A 247 18.24 9.53 -3.62
CA GLU A 247 18.33 9.53 -5.07
C GLU A 247 18.09 8.13 -5.66
N LYS A 248 18.70 7.10 -5.07
CA LYS A 248 18.75 5.75 -5.67
C LYS A 248 17.86 4.73 -5.00
N CYS A 249 17.47 4.90 -3.73
CA CYS A 249 16.76 3.87 -2.99
C CYS A 249 15.31 4.21 -2.70
N LEU A 250 14.89 5.48 -2.82
CA LEU A 250 13.48 5.86 -2.68
C LEU A 250 12.71 5.63 -3.98
N PRO A 251 11.41 5.29 -3.90
CA PRO A 251 10.57 5.05 -5.07
C PRO A 251 10.36 6.29 -5.96
N THR A 252 10.75 7.48 -5.50
CA THR A 252 10.66 8.74 -6.27
C THR A 252 11.87 9.04 -7.15
N GLY A 253 12.99 8.34 -6.94
CA GLY A 253 14.20 8.54 -7.73
C GLY A 253 14.04 7.99 -9.14
N ASP A 254 14.66 8.65 -10.12
CA ASP A 254 14.79 8.10 -11.47
C ASP A 254 15.88 7.00 -11.46
N ASP A 255 15.64 5.89 -12.16
CA ASP A 255 16.44 4.64 -12.09
C ASP A 255 16.64 4.10 -10.65
N SER A 256 15.56 4.15 -9.86
CA SER A 256 15.57 3.71 -8.47
C SER A 256 15.75 2.20 -8.30
N PHE A 257 16.57 1.85 -7.33
CA PHE A 257 16.80 0.51 -6.79
C PHE A 257 15.67 0.00 -5.92
N TRP A 258 14.67 0.83 -5.58
CA TRP A 258 13.59 0.50 -4.65
C TRP A 258 13.04 -0.91 -4.82
N TYR A 259 12.76 -1.31 -6.07
CA TYR A 259 12.14 -2.61 -6.38
C TYR A 259 13.09 -3.80 -6.22
N SER A 260 14.39 -3.58 -6.30
CA SER A 260 15.43 -4.60 -6.15
C SER A 260 15.97 -4.71 -4.73
N LEU A 261 15.59 -3.80 -3.83
CA LEU A 261 15.95 -3.88 -2.40
C LEU A 261 15.24 -5.03 -1.70
N SER A 262 15.87 -5.53 -0.63
CA SER A 262 15.23 -6.48 0.28
C SER A 262 13.98 -5.88 0.97
N GLU A 263 13.00 -6.73 1.31
CA GLU A 263 11.79 -6.30 2.02
C GLU A 263 12.09 -5.67 3.39
N GLN A 264 13.15 -6.15 4.05
CA GLN A 264 13.63 -5.58 5.31
C GLN A 264 14.10 -4.13 5.11
N SER A 265 14.92 -3.88 4.09
CA SER A 265 15.40 -2.53 3.78
C SER A 265 14.27 -1.60 3.37
N LYS A 266 13.33 -2.07 2.54
CA LYS A 266 12.12 -1.30 2.21
C LYS A 266 11.38 -0.89 3.47
N SER A 267 11.14 -1.80 4.41
CA SER A 267 10.46 -1.51 5.68
C SER A 267 11.19 -0.45 6.53
N ILE A 268 12.52 -0.56 6.64
CA ILE A 268 13.35 0.42 7.35
C ILE A 268 13.23 1.79 6.68
N LEU A 269 13.41 1.87 5.36
CA LEU A 269 13.27 3.11 4.60
C LEU A 269 11.86 3.71 4.74
N LYS A 270 10.80 2.87 4.70
CA LYS A 270 9.43 3.32 4.95
C LYS A 270 9.29 4.01 6.29
N LYS A 271 9.91 3.48 7.34
CA LYS A 271 9.88 4.09 8.67
C LYS A 271 10.75 5.35 8.73
N LYS A 272 11.98 5.30 8.20
CA LYS A 272 12.99 6.37 8.27
C LYS A 272 12.58 7.61 7.46
N PHE A 273 12.08 7.42 6.25
CA PHE A 273 11.68 8.47 5.32
C PHE A 273 10.16 8.65 5.24
N ASN A 274 9.40 8.00 6.14
CA ASN A 274 7.94 8.03 6.18
C ASN A 274 7.30 7.68 4.82
N ILE A 275 7.81 6.64 4.15
CA ILE A 275 7.38 6.19 2.82
C ILE A 275 6.10 5.38 2.95
N SER A 276 4.94 6.00 2.72
CA SER A 276 3.65 5.31 2.61
C SER A 276 3.53 4.51 1.30
N SER A 277 2.77 3.40 1.23
CA SER A 277 2.51 2.65 -0.02
C SER A 277 1.99 3.52 -1.18
N TYR A 278 1.47 4.71 -0.87
CA TYR A 278 1.10 5.76 -1.81
C TYR A 278 2.19 6.19 -2.83
N TYR A 279 3.48 5.97 -2.56
CA TYR A 279 4.53 6.34 -3.53
C TYR A 279 4.42 5.61 -4.86
N GLU A 280 4.03 4.32 -4.86
CA GLU A 280 3.78 3.59 -6.10
C GLU A 280 2.66 4.26 -6.92
N LEU A 281 1.62 4.74 -6.25
CA LEU A 281 0.50 5.44 -6.87
C LEU A 281 0.92 6.79 -7.46
N LYS A 282 1.83 7.51 -6.79
CA LYS A 282 2.41 8.75 -7.31
C LYS A 282 3.23 8.49 -8.59
N SER A 283 4.00 7.41 -8.62
CA SER A 283 4.80 7.03 -9.79
C SER A 283 3.90 6.61 -10.96
N ILE A 284 2.85 5.83 -10.71
CA ILE A 284 1.82 5.50 -11.70
C ILE A 284 1.20 6.80 -12.26
N SER A 285 0.70 7.68 -11.38
CA SER A 285 0.10 8.95 -11.78
C SER A 285 1.06 9.77 -12.67
N ARG A 286 2.33 9.91 -12.29
CA ARG A 286 3.35 10.61 -13.09
C ARG A 286 3.50 10.01 -14.49
N LEU A 287 3.60 8.68 -14.61
CA LEU A 287 3.76 7.99 -15.90
C LEU A 287 2.52 8.14 -16.78
N LEU A 288 1.32 7.99 -16.20
CA LEU A 288 0.04 8.12 -16.90
C LEU A 288 -0.21 9.54 -17.39
N THR A 289 0.22 10.56 -16.63
CA THR A 289 0.00 11.97 -16.99
C THR A 289 1.16 12.59 -17.78
N SER A 290 2.17 11.80 -18.16
CA SER A 290 3.26 12.23 -19.03
C SER A 290 2.78 12.45 -20.46
N GLU A 291 3.46 13.28 -21.25
CA GLU A 291 3.09 13.53 -22.65
C GLU A 291 3.03 12.24 -23.48
N HIS A 292 3.99 11.33 -23.27
CA HIS A 292 3.98 10.02 -23.92
C HIS A 292 2.81 9.14 -23.44
N GLY A 293 2.50 9.16 -22.14
CA GLY A 293 1.37 8.42 -21.56
C GLY A 293 0.03 8.90 -22.09
N LYS A 294 -0.16 10.22 -22.18
CA LYS A 294 -1.36 10.83 -22.74
C LYS A 294 -1.61 10.37 -24.19
N VAL A 295 -0.56 10.38 -25.01
CA VAL A 295 -0.66 9.97 -26.43
C VAL A 295 -0.90 8.46 -26.55
N TYR A 296 -0.16 7.62 -25.81
CA TYR A 296 -0.29 6.16 -25.92
C TYR A 296 -1.65 5.65 -25.44
N LEU A 297 -2.18 6.24 -24.36
CA LEU A 297 -3.44 5.83 -23.74
C LEU A 297 -4.65 6.61 -24.26
N ASP A 298 -4.45 7.52 -25.22
CA ASP A 298 -5.47 8.39 -25.79
C ASP A 298 -6.26 9.17 -24.72
N PHE A 299 -5.55 9.71 -23.73
CA PHE A 299 -6.15 10.50 -22.66
C PHE A 299 -6.39 11.93 -23.11
N GLU A 300 -7.60 12.43 -22.84
CA GLU A 300 -7.85 13.85 -22.95
C GLU A 300 -7.14 14.64 -21.84
N GLU A 301 -6.84 15.91 -22.11
CA GLU A 301 -6.15 16.79 -21.13
C GLU A 301 -6.94 16.95 -19.82
N HIS A 302 -8.25 16.81 -19.87
CA HIS A 302 -9.08 16.84 -18.66
C HIS A 302 -8.94 15.53 -17.84
N GLU A 303 -8.82 14.36 -18.47
CA GLU A 303 -8.63 13.08 -17.79
C GLU A 303 -7.25 12.99 -17.12
N ALA A 304 -6.19 13.42 -17.80
CA ALA A 304 -4.86 13.48 -17.23
C ALA A 304 -4.82 14.40 -15.99
N ARG A 305 -5.51 15.55 -16.05
CA ARG A 305 -5.67 16.45 -14.89
C ARG A 305 -6.48 15.82 -13.77
N GLN A 306 -7.51 15.03 -14.06
CA GLN A 306 -8.28 14.31 -13.05
C GLN A 306 -7.41 13.28 -12.31
N ILE A 307 -6.68 12.44 -13.04
CA ILE A 307 -5.73 11.46 -12.49
C ILE A 307 -4.74 12.17 -11.58
N HIS A 308 -4.08 13.22 -12.07
CA HIS A 308 -3.10 13.97 -11.28
C HIS A 308 -3.72 14.56 -10.02
N SER A 309 -4.82 15.30 -10.15
CA SER A 309 -5.44 16.01 -9.03
C SER A 309 -5.96 15.06 -7.95
N ARG A 310 -6.56 13.93 -8.33
CA ARG A 310 -7.12 12.95 -7.39
C ARG A 310 -6.03 12.22 -6.64
N THR A 311 -4.99 11.77 -7.34
CA THR A 311 -3.81 11.20 -6.70
C THR A 311 -3.23 12.22 -5.71
N MET A 312 -2.90 13.43 -6.15
CA MET A 312 -2.30 14.46 -5.28
C MET A 312 -3.14 14.82 -4.05
N PHE A 313 -4.48 14.84 -4.15
CA PHE A 313 -5.35 15.00 -2.99
C PHE A 313 -5.13 13.90 -1.93
N TRP A 314 -5.15 12.64 -2.37
CA TRP A 314 -4.94 11.48 -1.49
C TRP A 314 -3.53 11.41 -0.89
N SER A 315 -2.53 12.06 -1.50
CA SER A 315 -1.19 12.21 -0.91
C SER A 315 -1.20 12.90 0.46
N ASN A 316 -2.20 13.74 0.73
CA ASN A 316 -2.34 14.43 2.01
C ASN A 316 -2.82 13.49 3.13
N TYR A 317 -3.28 12.28 2.80
CA TYR A 317 -3.73 11.25 3.75
C TYR A 317 -2.82 10.02 3.76
N SER A 318 -1.65 10.11 3.14
CA SER A 318 -0.81 8.95 2.85
C SER A 318 -0.31 8.19 4.08
N ALA A 319 -0.09 8.88 5.20
CA ALA A 319 0.29 8.29 6.48
C ALA A 319 -0.87 7.56 7.18
N ARG A 320 -2.10 7.67 6.66
CA ARG A 320 -3.31 7.01 7.19
C ARG A 320 -3.66 5.71 6.46
N PHE A 321 -2.95 5.37 5.37
CA PHE A 321 -3.23 4.15 4.62
C PHE A 321 -2.68 2.91 5.34
N ASN A 322 -3.57 1.97 5.64
CA ASN A 322 -3.20 0.65 6.16
C ASN A 322 -2.84 -0.32 5.03
N ARG A 323 -3.65 -0.31 3.97
CA ARG A 323 -3.47 -1.07 2.73
C ARG A 323 -3.89 -0.22 1.54
N ILE A 324 -3.29 -0.51 0.39
CA ILE A 324 -3.70 0.06 -0.88
C ILE A 324 -3.90 -1.05 -1.90
N ARG A 325 -4.78 -0.81 -2.87
CA ARG A 325 -4.91 -1.61 -4.09
C ARG A 325 -5.22 -0.69 -5.25
N ALA A 326 -4.63 -0.94 -6.41
CA ALA A 326 -4.94 -0.25 -7.66
C ALA A 326 -5.44 -1.26 -8.68
N LEU A 327 -6.58 -0.96 -9.30
CA LEU A 327 -7.13 -1.72 -10.42
C LEU A 327 -6.99 -0.84 -11.66
N LEU A 328 -6.21 -1.31 -12.64
CA LEU A 328 -5.88 -0.53 -13.84
C LEU A 328 -6.45 -1.23 -15.08
N PRO A 329 -7.02 -0.51 -16.06
CA PRO A 329 -7.35 -1.11 -17.36
C PRO A 329 -6.16 -1.86 -17.95
N ALA A 330 -6.41 -2.94 -18.68
CA ALA A 330 -5.33 -3.80 -19.22
C ALA A 330 -4.33 -3.01 -20.07
N GLN A 331 -4.82 -2.06 -20.89
CA GLN A 331 -3.98 -1.18 -21.70
C GLN A 331 -3.11 -0.24 -20.84
N THR A 332 -3.66 0.29 -19.75
CA THR A 332 -2.93 1.11 -18.78
C THR A 332 -1.80 0.31 -18.12
N LEU A 333 -2.08 -0.92 -17.69
CA LEU A 333 -1.06 -1.78 -17.08
C LEU A 333 0.04 -2.18 -18.08
N GLN A 334 -0.35 -2.54 -19.30
CA GLN A 334 0.59 -2.87 -20.37
C GLN A 334 1.50 -1.68 -20.71
N TYR A 335 0.93 -0.47 -20.77
CA TYR A 335 1.71 0.75 -20.96
C TYR A 335 2.76 0.92 -19.85
N LEU A 336 2.36 0.82 -18.59
CA LEU A 336 3.30 0.95 -17.47
C LEU A 336 4.44 -0.07 -17.59
N MET A 337 4.12 -1.35 -17.86
CA MET A 337 5.12 -2.40 -18.05
C MET A 337 6.08 -2.12 -19.22
N SER A 338 5.58 -1.53 -20.32
CA SER A 338 6.42 -1.13 -21.45
C SER A 338 7.43 -0.03 -21.10
N GLN A 339 7.13 0.78 -20.08
CA GLN A 339 8.03 1.82 -19.55
C GLN A 339 9.00 1.29 -18.48
N GLY A 340 9.12 -0.04 -18.34
CA GLY A 340 9.97 -0.67 -17.33
C GLY A 340 9.35 -0.72 -15.93
N TYR A 341 8.07 -0.37 -15.77
CA TYR A 341 7.39 -0.47 -14.49
C TYR A 341 7.07 -1.92 -14.14
N SER A 342 7.54 -2.38 -12.98
CA SER A 342 7.19 -3.70 -12.44
C SER A 342 6.09 -3.54 -11.38
N PRO A 343 4.83 -3.88 -11.67
CA PRO A 343 3.73 -3.71 -10.73
C PRO A 343 3.93 -4.59 -9.49
N SER A 344 3.67 -4.02 -8.31
CA SER A 344 3.61 -4.79 -7.07
C SER A 344 2.33 -5.64 -7.04
N GLY A 345 2.24 -6.60 -6.12
CA GLY A 345 1.02 -7.38 -5.90
C GLY A 345 -0.20 -6.56 -5.43
N GLN A 346 -0.04 -5.25 -5.23
CA GLN A 346 -1.13 -4.33 -4.91
C GLN A 346 -1.72 -3.67 -6.17
N ILE A 347 -1.10 -3.86 -7.33
CA ILE A 347 -1.51 -3.27 -8.60
C ILE A 347 -1.86 -4.39 -9.55
N GLU A 348 -3.12 -4.44 -9.94
CA GLU A 348 -3.68 -5.52 -10.73
C GLU A 348 -4.41 -4.96 -11.95
N ALA A 349 -4.53 -5.80 -12.98
CA ALA A 349 -5.41 -5.50 -14.09
C ALA A 349 -6.87 -5.52 -13.61
N LEU A 350 -7.66 -4.54 -14.05
CA LEU A 350 -9.10 -4.55 -13.89
C LEU A 350 -9.65 -5.76 -14.65
N SER A 351 -10.65 -6.44 -14.08
CA SER A 351 -11.25 -7.61 -14.70
C SER A 351 -11.80 -7.31 -16.10
N ASP A 352 -11.51 -8.17 -17.08
CA ASP A 352 -12.03 -8.08 -18.45
C ASP A 352 -13.57 -8.16 -18.52
N LYS A 353 -14.23 -8.57 -17.42
CA LYS A 353 -15.69 -8.57 -17.27
C LYS A 353 -16.28 -7.19 -17.01
N SER A 354 -15.45 -6.18 -16.69
CA SER A 354 -15.93 -4.83 -16.38
C SER A 354 -16.25 -4.08 -17.68
N HIS A 355 -17.44 -3.50 -17.76
CA HIS A 355 -17.87 -2.69 -18.91
C HIS A 355 -17.22 -1.30 -18.87
N TYR A 356 -16.94 -0.79 -17.68
CA TYR A 356 -16.19 0.46 -17.49
C TYR A 356 -14.69 0.17 -17.44
N GLN A 357 -13.91 1.00 -18.12
CA GLN A 357 -12.45 0.90 -18.15
C GLN A 357 -11.86 2.21 -17.62
N CYS A 358 -11.64 2.30 -16.31
CA CYS A 358 -10.92 3.40 -15.69
C CYS A 358 -10.06 2.93 -14.53
N GLU A 359 -9.04 3.71 -14.19
CA GLU A 359 -8.13 3.41 -13.09
C GLU A 359 -8.85 3.67 -11.75
N VAL A 360 -8.81 2.69 -10.86
CA VAL A 360 -9.46 2.73 -9.55
C VAL A 360 -8.42 2.52 -8.46
N LEU A 361 -8.40 3.42 -7.48
CA LEU A 361 -7.56 3.29 -6.28
C LEU A 361 -8.43 2.95 -5.08
N ILE A 362 -7.99 1.99 -4.28
CA ILE A 362 -8.68 1.53 -3.08
C ILE A 362 -7.75 1.75 -1.89
N PHE A 363 -8.22 2.49 -0.90
CA PHE A 363 -7.47 2.86 0.29
C PHE A 363 -8.18 2.35 1.54
N GLU A 364 -7.48 1.55 2.34
CA GLU A 364 -7.96 1.21 3.67
C GLU A 364 -7.50 2.27 4.67
N LEU A 365 -8.46 2.95 5.31
CA LEU A 365 -8.29 4.14 6.13
C LEU A 365 -8.98 3.92 7.48
N ASP A 366 -8.30 3.26 8.41
CA ASP A 366 -8.81 2.92 9.75
C ASP A 366 -10.24 2.34 9.73
N LYS A 367 -11.26 3.16 10.01
CA LYS A 367 -12.69 2.78 10.07
C LYS A 367 -13.41 2.73 8.73
N ILE A 368 -12.80 3.23 7.67
CA ILE A 368 -13.41 3.32 6.34
C ILE A 368 -12.48 2.76 5.26
N ILE A 369 -13.06 2.41 4.12
CA ILE A 369 -12.35 2.11 2.88
C ILE A 369 -12.80 3.13 1.85
N ALA A 370 -11.88 3.87 1.26
CA ALA A 370 -12.18 4.82 0.18
C ALA A 370 -11.85 4.16 -1.16
N VAL A 371 -12.80 4.19 -2.09
CA VAL A 371 -12.60 3.79 -3.48
C VAL A 371 -12.69 5.02 -4.37
N GLU A 372 -11.58 5.35 -4.99
CA GLU A 372 -11.37 6.52 -5.82
C GLU A 372 -11.33 6.09 -7.29
N PHE A 373 -12.29 6.57 -8.10
CA PHE A 373 -12.23 6.41 -9.55
C PHE A 373 -11.41 7.56 -10.11
N LEU A 374 -10.33 7.32 -10.84
CA LEU A 374 -9.42 8.41 -11.26
C LEU A 374 -9.87 9.19 -12.49
N ARG A 375 -10.78 8.61 -13.30
CA ARG A 375 -11.40 9.23 -14.46
C ARG A 375 -12.78 8.66 -14.77
N GLY A 376 -13.42 9.19 -15.81
CA GLY A 376 -14.75 8.80 -16.30
C GLY A 376 -15.89 9.72 -15.84
N ASP A 377 -17.02 9.63 -16.53
CA ASP A 377 -18.11 10.62 -16.47
C ASP A 377 -18.71 10.84 -15.09
N LEU A 378 -18.89 9.77 -14.30
CA LEU A 378 -19.50 9.88 -12.99
C LEU A 378 -18.54 10.44 -11.94
N SER A 379 -17.23 10.26 -12.14
CA SER A 379 -16.18 11.03 -11.48
C SER A 379 -16.35 11.13 -9.96
N GLU A 380 -16.26 10.01 -9.24
CA GLU A 380 -16.74 9.84 -7.86
C GLU A 380 -15.71 9.19 -6.92
N THR A 381 -15.88 9.41 -5.61
CA THR A 381 -15.25 8.63 -4.54
C THR A 381 -16.36 7.92 -3.76
N ARG A 382 -16.20 6.63 -3.50
CA ARG A 382 -17.13 5.84 -2.67
C ARG A 382 -16.48 5.50 -1.33
N PHE A 383 -17.22 5.70 -0.25
CA PHE A 383 -16.75 5.40 1.10
C PHE A 383 -17.50 4.20 1.66
N PHE A 384 -16.77 3.16 2.06
CA PHE A 384 -17.32 1.95 2.66
C PHE A 384 -16.93 1.88 4.13
N LYS A 385 -17.76 1.22 4.93
CA LYS A 385 -17.37 0.86 6.31
C LYS A 385 -16.28 -0.20 6.22
N ASN A 386 -15.19 -0.04 6.99
CA ASN A 386 -14.17 -1.07 7.08
C ASN A 386 -14.70 -2.25 7.92
N THR A 387 -15.33 -3.21 7.25
CA THR A 387 -15.73 -4.51 7.80
C THR A 387 -14.92 -5.59 7.10
N GLU A 388 -14.74 -6.73 7.74
CA GLU A 388 -14.03 -7.87 7.15
C GLU A 388 -14.59 -8.25 5.77
N TRP A 389 -15.93 -8.24 5.63
CA TRP A 389 -16.59 -8.53 4.36
C TRP A 389 -16.25 -7.51 3.26
N ASN A 390 -16.30 -6.20 3.56
CA ASN A 390 -15.96 -5.16 2.59
C ASN A 390 -14.47 -5.19 2.24
N ALA A 391 -13.61 -5.37 3.25
CA ALA A 391 -12.16 -5.44 3.06
C ALA A 391 -11.77 -6.63 2.18
N LYS A 392 -12.30 -7.82 2.46
CA LYS A 392 -12.07 -9.02 1.65
C LYS A 392 -12.54 -8.83 0.21
N ARG A 393 -13.74 -8.27 0.02
CA ARG A 393 -14.28 -8.05 -1.32
C ARG A 393 -13.45 -7.03 -2.12
N LEU A 394 -13.01 -5.94 -1.49
CA LEU A 394 -12.27 -4.87 -2.17
C LEU A 394 -10.78 -5.19 -2.37
N PHE A 395 -10.13 -5.91 -1.45
CA PHE A 395 -8.69 -6.15 -1.49
C PHE A 395 -8.27 -7.55 -1.95
N GLU A 396 -9.12 -8.58 -1.80
CA GLU A 396 -8.73 -9.98 -2.06
C GLU A 396 -9.43 -10.58 -3.29
N SER A 397 -10.44 -9.92 -3.86
CA SER A 397 -11.18 -10.46 -5.01
C SER A 397 -10.43 -10.21 -6.32
N SER A 398 -9.98 -11.28 -6.98
CA SER A 398 -9.27 -11.21 -8.27
C SER A 398 -10.13 -10.67 -9.42
N ASP A 399 -11.44 -10.96 -9.40
CA ASP A 399 -12.37 -10.63 -10.48
C ASP A 399 -13.21 -9.38 -10.15
N LEU A 400 -12.65 -8.43 -9.39
CA LEU A 400 -13.40 -7.25 -8.96
C LEU A 400 -13.64 -6.31 -10.14
N THR A 401 -14.91 -6.07 -10.48
CA THR A 401 -15.34 -5.14 -11.52
C THR A 401 -15.82 -3.80 -10.92
N ILE A 402 -15.84 -2.73 -11.73
CA ILE A 402 -16.36 -1.43 -11.32
C ILE A 402 -17.85 -1.53 -10.95
N GLU A 403 -18.61 -2.30 -11.70
CA GLU A 403 -20.03 -2.57 -11.45
C GLU A 403 -20.21 -3.24 -10.08
N ALA A 404 -19.41 -4.26 -9.78
CA ALA A 404 -19.44 -4.96 -8.51
C ALA A 404 -19.10 -4.03 -7.33
N ILE A 405 -18.20 -3.05 -7.51
CA ILE A 405 -17.93 -2.01 -6.51
C ILE A 405 -19.15 -1.09 -6.34
N ARG A 406 -19.78 -0.68 -7.45
CA ARG A 406 -20.96 0.22 -7.41
C ARG A 406 -22.20 -0.43 -6.78
N GLU A 407 -22.33 -1.74 -6.91
CA GLU A 407 -23.39 -2.56 -6.27
C GLU A 407 -23.22 -2.71 -4.76
N MET A 408 -22.02 -2.52 -4.22
CA MET A 408 -21.79 -2.64 -2.78
C MET A 408 -22.48 -1.51 -2.01
N SER A 409 -22.98 -1.84 -0.81
CA SER A 409 -23.57 -0.84 0.09
C SER A 409 -22.50 0.09 0.66
N GLN A 410 -22.60 1.38 0.32
CA GLN A 410 -21.67 2.41 0.77
C GLN A 410 -22.20 3.23 1.96
N LEU A 411 -21.28 3.89 2.68
CA LEU A 411 -21.58 4.91 3.69
C LEU A 411 -21.87 6.28 3.08
N ASP A 412 -21.15 6.63 2.01
CA ASP A 412 -21.29 7.90 1.31
C ASP A 412 -20.69 7.81 -0.11
N VAL A 413 -21.12 8.72 -0.99
CA VAL A 413 -20.52 8.95 -2.31
C VAL A 413 -20.26 10.44 -2.46
N HIS A 414 -19.06 10.77 -2.92
CA HIS A 414 -18.62 12.14 -3.12
C HIS A 414 -18.31 12.39 -4.61
N ASP A 415 -18.76 13.51 -5.15
CA ASP A 415 -18.48 13.93 -6.52
C ASP A 415 -17.13 14.64 -6.66
N HIS A 416 -16.62 14.78 -7.89
CA HIS A 416 -15.44 15.61 -8.17
C HIS A 416 -15.76 16.88 -8.98
N LEU A 417 -16.87 17.56 -8.68
CA LEU A 417 -17.24 18.82 -9.33
C LEU A 417 -16.39 20.00 -8.84
N THR A 418 -16.77 21.23 -9.20
CA THR A 418 -16.10 22.45 -8.76
C THR A 418 -15.85 22.44 -7.25
N SER A 419 -14.60 22.74 -6.85
CA SER A 419 -14.12 22.79 -5.46
C SER A 419 -14.27 21.49 -4.66
N TRP A 420 -14.36 20.33 -5.31
CA TRP A 420 -14.57 19.04 -4.65
C TRP A 420 -13.56 18.73 -3.54
N GLN A 421 -12.30 19.15 -3.65
CA GLN A 421 -11.27 18.87 -2.64
C GLN A 421 -11.66 19.47 -1.27
N TYR A 422 -12.24 20.67 -1.27
CA TYR A 422 -12.76 21.32 -0.06
C TYR A 422 -13.90 20.49 0.56
N PHE A 423 -14.85 20.04 -0.26
CA PHE A 423 -16.00 19.26 0.23
C PHE A 423 -15.60 17.86 0.68
N CYS A 424 -14.65 17.22 0.00
CA CYS A 424 -14.13 15.90 0.35
C CYS A 424 -13.34 15.96 1.66
N GLU A 425 -12.43 16.94 1.83
CA GLU A 425 -11.74 17.16 3.10
C GLU A 425 -12.72 17.40 4.24
N LYS A 426 -13.71 18.27 4.02
CA LYS A 426 -14.74 18.57 5.04
C LYS A 426 -15.52 17.31 5.40
N LEU A 427 -15.90 16.48 4.43
CA LEU A 427 -16.58 15.21 4.65
C LEU A 427 -15.72 14.26 5.50
N LEU A 428 -14.46 14.05 5.10
CA LEU A 428 -13.50 13.20 5.81
C LEU A 428 -13.31 13.65 7.27
N ARG A 429 -13.06 14.94 7.50
CA ARG A 429 -12.83 15.48 8.84
C ARG A 429 -14.09 15.52 9.70
N THR A 430 -15.21 15.98 9.16
CA THR A 430 -16.40 16.25 9.98
C THR A 430 -17.26 15.00 10.20
N LYS A 431 -17.49 14.19 9.16
CA LYS A 431 -18.33 12.99 9.22
C LYS A 431 -17.50 11.76 9.61
N PHE A 432 -16.40 11.50 8.92
CA PHE A 432 -15.59 10.30 9.15
C PHE A 432 -14.53 10.46 10.25
N LYS A 433 -14.31 11.68 10.75
CA LYS A 433 -13.28 12.00 11.74
C LYS A 433 -11.87 11.58 11.30
N LEU A 434 -11.63 11.58 9.99
CA LEU A 434 -10.35 11.30 9.38
C LEU A 434 -9.61 12.62 9.09
N LEU A 435 -8.51 12.85 9.81
CA LEU A 435 -7.61 13.97 9.58
C LEU A 435 -6.51 13.57 8.59
N PRO A 436 -5.96 14.53 7.82
CA PRO A 436 -4.83 14.28 6.94
C PRO A 436 -3.55 13.94 7.74
N ASN A 437 -2.42 13.84 7.03
CA ASN A 437 -1.10 13.67 7.62
C ASN A 437 -0.82 14.77 8.63
N SER A 438 -0.14 14.40 9.73
CA SER A 438 0.22 15.37 10.78
C SER A 438 1.10 16.49 10.23
N ASP A 439 0.99 17.68 10.84
CA ASP A 439 1.88 18.82 10.59
C ASP A 439 1.92 19.32 9.13
N ILE A 440 0.80 19.21 8.39
CA ILE A 440 0.70 19.80 7.04
C ILE A 440 0.10 21.22 7.08
N PRO A 441 0.89 22.29 6.82
CA PRO A 441 0.35 23.65 6.73
C PRO A 441 -0.36 23.92 5.40
N TYR A 442 -0.11 23.09 4.38
CA TYR A 442 -0.67 23.22 3.05
C TYR A 442 -1.06 21.86 2.46
N PHE A 443 -2.19 21.81 1.77
CA PHE A 443 -2.60 20.66 0.97
C PHE A 443 -1.88 20.64 -0.38
N LYS A 444 -1.34 19.47 -0.72
CA LYS A 444 -0.78 19.21 -2.05
C LYS A 444 -1.90 19.05 -3.09
N GLY A 445 -1.63 19.44 -4.33
CA GLY A 445 -2.59 19.35 -5.44
C GLY A 445 -3.59 20.52 -5.52
N LEU A 446 -3.43 21.54 -4.67
CA LEU A 446 -4.22 22.78 -4.71
C LEU A 446 -3.31 23.98 -4.96
N PRO A 447 -3.79 25.03 -5.66
CA PRO A 447 -3.01 26.24 -5.88
C PRO A 447 -2.79 27.02 -4.58
N PRO A 448 -1.68 27.79 -4.45
CA PRO A 448 -1.32 28.51 -3.22
C PRO A 448 -2.42 29.41 -2.64
N ALA A 449 -3.32 29.93 -3.47
CA ALA A 449 -4.42 30.78 -3.04
C ALA A 449 -5.45 30.07 -2.15
N VAL A 450 -5.57 28.73 -2.22
CA VAL A 450 -6.62 27.95 -1.53
C VAL A 450 -6.09 26.69 -0.85
N ASN A 451 -4.77 26.52 -0.76
CA ASN A 451 -4.16 25.29 -0.25
C ASN A 451 -3.80 25.34 1.23
N SER A 452 -3.93 26.47 1.93
CA SER A 452 -3.64 26.56 3.36
C SER A 452 -4.53 25.60 4.16
N TYR A 453 -4.01 25.05 5.25
CA TYR A 453 -4.74 24.06 6.03
C TYR A 453 -4.62 24.30 7.54
N SER A 454 -5.69 23.95 8.26
CA SER A 454 -5.74 23.90 9.72
C SER A 454 -6.60 22.74 10.15
N GLU A 455 -6.15 21.91 11.09
CA GLU A 455 -6.96 20.75 11.56
C GLU A 455 -8.31 21.15 12.14
N THR A 456 -8.40 22.34 12.77
CA THR A 456 -9.64 22.83 13.37
C THR A 456 -10.64 23.32 12.32
N ARG A 457 -10.17 24.09 11.33
CA ARG A 457 -11.03 24.75 10.34
C ARG A 457 -11.17 23.97 9.03
N GLY A 458 -10.18 23.17 8.67
CA GLY A 458 -10.03 22.49 7.38
C GLY A 458 -9.42 23.41 6.31
N LEU A 459 -9.73 23.11 5.05
CA LEU A 459 -9.40 23.98 3.91
C LEU A 459 -10.22 25.30 3.93
N PRO A 460 -9.71 26.40 3.34
CA PRO A 460 -10.44 27.65 3.17
C PRO A 460 -11.75 27.43 2.43
N LYS A 461 -12.82 28.10 2.89
CA LYS A 461 -14.11 28.07 2.22
C LYS A 461 -13.95 28.68 0.81
N PRO A 462 -14.43 28.01 -0.25
CA PRO A 462 -14.43 28.56 -1.61
C PRO A 462 -15.22 29.87 -1.70
N GLU A 463 -14.83 30.73 -2.63
CA GLU A 463 -15.57 31.95 -2.94
C GLU A 463 -16.99 31.65 -3.43
N GLN A 464 -17.90 32.62 -3.27
CA GLN A 464 -19.31 32.43 -3.61
C GLN A 464 -19.53 32.06 -5.09
N SER A 465 -18.72 32.62 -5.99
CA SER A 465 -18.74 32.31 -7.44
C SER A 465 -18.55 30.81 -7.71
N TYR A 466 -17.59 30.16 -7.05
CA TYR A 466 -17.33 28.73 -7.16
C TYR A 466 -18.45 27.89 -6.53
N LEU A 467 -19.05 28.37 -5.44
CA LEU A 467 -20.20 27.71 -4.81
C LEU A 467 -21.43 27.74 -5.72
N ASP A 468 -21.67 28.86 -6.40
CA ASP A 468 -22.77 29.03 -7.36
C ASP A 468 -22.55 28.17 -8.62
N GLU A 469 -21.32 28.07 -9.10
CA GLU A 469 -20.96 27.14 -10.19
C GLU A 469 -21.16 25.68 -9.77
N ARG A 470 -20.69 25.30 -8.57
CA ARG A 470 -20.90 23.96 -8.03
C ARG A 470 -22.39 23.64 -7.93
N ALA A 471 -23.20 24.56 -7.41
CA ALA A 471 -24.64 24.37 -7.29
C ALA A 471 -25.30 24.01 -8.63
N ARG A 472 -24.94 24.72 -9.71
CA ARG A 472 -25.45 24.45 -11.07
C ARG A 472 -25.03 23.10 -11.62
N LYS A 473 -23.78 22.69 -11.39
CA LYS A 473 -23.25 21.40 -11.87
C LYS A 473 -23.79 20.21 -11.07
N LEU A 474 -23.96 20.39 -9.77
CA LEU A 474 -24.33 19.34 -8.83
C LEU A 474 -25.74 18.82 -9.08
N GLU A 475 -26.65 19.66 -9.55
CA GLU A 475 -28.00 19.20 -9.93
C GLU A 475 -27.96 18.17 -11.06
N ARG A 476 -27.22 18.44 -12.14
CA ARG A 476 -27.06 17.51 -13.27
C ARG A 476 -26.31 16.24 -12.85
N TRP A 477 -25.29 16.38 -12.01
CA TRP A 477 -24.55 15.24 -11.50
C TRP A 477 -25.43 14.33 -10.64
N VAL A 478 -26.30 14.88 -9.78
CA VAL A 478 -27.23 14.08 -8.96
C VAL A 478 -28.18 13.27 -9.83
N GLU A 479 -28.69 13.84 -10.91
CA GLU A 479 -29.55 13.13 -11.86
C GLU A 479 -28.78 11.98 -12.54
N HIS A 480 -27.61 12.27 -13.10
CA HIS A 480 -26.77 11.27 -13.76
C HIS A 480 -26.28 10.16 -12.81
N PHE A 481 -25.96 10.53 -11.57
CA PHE A 481 -25.59 9.60 -10.51
C PHE A 481 -26.73 8.63 -10.24
N TRP A 482 -27.94 9.13 -10.01
CA TRP A 482 -29.09 8.27 -9.73
C TRP A 482 -29.50 7.42 -10.94
N GLU A 483 -29.42 7.95 -12.17
CA GLU A 483 -29.65 7.16 -13.39
C GLU A 483 -28.68 5.96 -13.48
N THR A 484 -27.43 6.15 -13.07
CA THR A 484 -26.44 5.07 -13.02
C THR A 484 -26.71 4.12 -11.86
N GLU A 485 -27.06 4.67 -10.70
CA GLU A 485 -27.34 3.91 -9.49
C GLU A 485 -28.59 3.03 -9.59
N PHE A 486 -29.64 3.46 -10.27
CA PHE A 486 -30.85 2.64 -10.49
C PHE A 486 -30.63 1.47 -11.45
N LYS A 487 -29.56 1.48 -12.24
CA LYS A 487 -29.16 0.33 -13.07
C LYS A 487 -28.48 -0.76 -12.24
N THR A 488 -28.04 -0.44 -11.02
CA THR A 488 -27.44 -1.42 -10.11
C THR A 488 -28.51 -2.25 -9.42
N SER A 489 -28.19 -3.49 -9.07
CA SER A 489 -29.12 -4.40 -8.39
C SER A 489 -29.40 -4.03 -6.92
N LYS A 490 -28.62 -3.10 -6.33
CA LYS A 490 -28.62 -2.84 -4.88
C LYS A 490 -29.90 -2.23 -4.33
N TYR A 491 -30.69 -1.59 -5.18
CA TYR A 491 -31.93 -0.92 -4.79
C TYR A 491 -33.19 -1.73 -5.13
N GLY A 492 -33.03 -2.93 -5.71
CA GLY A 492 -34.13 -3.75 -6.21
C GLY A 492 -34.93 -3.06 -7.32
N GLU A 493 -36.08 -3.64 -7.66
CA GLU A 493 -37.03 -3.01 -8.59
C GLU A 493 -37.70 -1.80 -7.91
N GLN A 494 -37.41 -0.60 -8.42
CA GLN A 494 -38.04 0.63 -7.96
C GLN A 494 -39.03 1.15 -9.01
N SER A 495 -40.22 1.55 -8.55
CA SER A 495 -41.15 2.32 -9.37
C SER A 495 -40.56 3.69 -9.74
N GLY A 496 -41.02 4.28 -10.85
CA GLY A 496 -40.57 5.60 -11.27
C GLY A 496 -40.83 6.72 -10.24
N LEU A 497 -41.83 6.55 -9.36
CA LEU A 497 -42.06 7.47 -8.23
C LEU A 497 -40.98 7.32 -7.14
N GLN A 498 -40.61 6.08 -6.80
CA GLN A 498 -39.55 5.81 -5.81
C GLN A 498 -38.18 6.34 -6.31
N GLN A 499 -37.88 6.15 -7.59
CA GLN A 499 -36.66 6.70 -8.21
C GLN A 499 -36.62 8.23 -8.10
N LYS A 500 -37.69 8.92 -8.50
CA LYS A 500 -37.80 10.38 -8.37
C LYS A 500 -37.68 10.84 -6.91
N SER A 501 -38.24 10.08 -5.96
CA SER A 501 -38.16 10.38 -4.54
C SER A 501 -36.71 10.42 -4.02
N ASN A 502 -35.86 9.49 -4.49
CA ASN A 502 -34.44 9.42 -4.12
C ASN A 502 -33.65 10.59 -4.72
N VAL A 503 -33.93 10.94 -5.98
CA VAL A 503 -33.34 12.12 -6.63
C VAL A 503 -33.68 13.38 -5.85
N TYR A 504 -34.95 13.59 -5.48
CA TYR A 504 -35.35 14.76 -4.70
C TYR A 504 -34.71 14.79 -3.31
N LEU A 505 -34.60 13.65 -2.62
CA LEU A 505 -33.92 13.61 -1.33
C LEU A 505 -32.45 14.03 -1.45
N SER A 506 -31.75 13.56 -2.49
CA SER A 506 -30.37 14.01 -2.75
C SER A 506 -30.30 15.50 -3.08
N LYS A 507 -31.22 16.03 -3.91
CA LYS A 507 -31.30 17.48 -4.18
C LYS A 507 -31.55 18.28 -2.90
N ALA A 508 -32.33 17.77 -1.96
CA ALA A 508 -32.53 18.41 -0.65
C ALA A 508 -31.21 18.49 0.14
N TYR A 509 -30.46 17.39 0.25
CA TYR A 509 -29.18 17.39 0.96
C TYR A 509 -28.17 18.35 0.31
N VAL A 510 -28.16 18.42 -1.01
CA VAL A 510 -27.36 19.39 -1.76
C VAL A 510 -27.75 20.82 -1.43
N ALA A 511 -29.05 21.15 -1.48
CA ALA A 511 -29.55 22.49 -1.14
C ALA A 511 -29.12 22.91 0.28
N LYS A 512 -29.20 21.98 1.24
CA LYS A 512 -28.73 22.21 2.61
C LYS A 512 -27.22 22.45 2.71
N GLN A 513 -26.40 21.72 1.96
CA GLN A 513 -24.95 21.96 1.94
C GLN A 513 -24.58 23.33 1.39
N LEU A 514 -25.40 23.86 0.47
CA LEU A 514 -25.24 25.17 -0.15
C LEU A 514 -25.87 26.31 0.67
N GLY A 515 -26.57 26.01 1.77
CA GLY A 515 -27.27 27.00 2.59
C GLY A 515 -28.56 27.53 1.97
N LYS A 516 -29.18 26.78 1.07
CA LYS A 516 -30.47 27.12 0.44
C LYS A 516 -31.61 26.41 1.17
N ASP A 517 -32.02 26.96 2.30
CA ASP A 517 -32.99 26.31 3.20
C ASP A 517 -34.38 26.15 2.56
N GLU A 518 -34.84 27.11 1.74
CA GLU A 518 -36.12 27.02 1.03
C GLU A 518 -36.15 25.85 0.03
N ASP A 519 -35.10 25.71 -0.78
CA ASP A 519 -34.94 24.60 -1.72
C ASP A 519 -34.86 23.25 -0.97
N HIS A 520 -34.17 23.22 0.17
CA HIS A 520 -34.10 22.02 1.01
C HIS A 520 -35.49 21.58 1.46
N GLU A 521 -36.30 22.46 2.04
CA GLU A 521 -37.66 22.11 2.49
C GLU A 521 -38.56 21.71 1.33
N LEU A 522 -38.48 22.41 0.19
CA LEU A 522 -39.22 22.06 -1.03
C LEU A 522 -38.90 20.64 -1.51
N TYR A 523 -37.62 20.27 -1.57
CA TYR A 523 -37.20 18.96 -2.03
C TYR A 523 -37.49 17.85 -1.02
N ILE A 524 -37.39 18.11 0.29
CA ILE A 524 -37.85 17.19 1.34
C ILE A 524 -39.35 16.90 1.19
N MET A 525 -40.17 17.92 0.98
CA MET A 525 -41.61 17.76 0.75
C MET A 525 -41.88 16.94 -0.53
N LYS A 526 -41.22 17.25 -1.65
CA LYS A 526 -41.38 16.49 -2.90
C LYS A 526 -40.98 15.01 -2.75
N ALA A 527 -39.88 14.73 -2.05
CA ALA A 527 -39.44 13.37 -1.77
C ALA A 527 -40.41 12.62 -0.84
N ALA A 528 -40.94 13.29 0.20
CA ALA A 528 -41.92 12.72 1.12
C ALA A 528 -43.22 12.35 0.40
N ASN A 529 -43.74 13.24 -0.46
CA ASN A 529 -44.95 13.00 -1.25
C ASN A 529 -44.82 11.84 -2.24
N GLN A 530 -43.59 11.42 -2.56
CA GLN A 530 -43.30 10.33 -3.50
C GLN A 530 -42.92 9.02 -2.81
N GLY A 531 -43.08 8.90 -1.49
CA GLY A 531 -42.91 7.62 -0.80
C GLY A 531 -41.56 7.42 -0.11
N ASN A 532 -40.66 8.40 -0.10
CA ASN A 532 -39.37 8.23 0.56
C ASN A 532 -39.51 8.28 2.09
N ALA A 533 -39.19 7.17 2.77
CA ALA A 533 -39.39 7.04 4.21
C ALA A 533 -38.56 8.04 5.04
N GLU A 534 -37.30 8.30 4.67
CA GLU A 534 -36.46 9.29 5.34
C GLU A 534 -37.02 10.71 5.17
N ALA A 535 -37.43 11.07 3.95
CA ALA A 535 -38.03 12.37 3.67
C ALA A 535 -39.36 12.57 4.41
N MET A 536 -40.21 11.53 4.46
CA MET A 536 -41.45 11.54 5.24
C MET A 536 -41.18 11.82 6.73
N TYR A 537 -40.18 11.15 7.31
CA TYR A 537 -39.81 11.40 8.69
C TYR A 537 -39.34 12.84 8.90
N ARG A 538 -38.40 13.32 8.09
CA ARG A 538 -37.86 14.69 8.20
C ARG A 538 -38.94 15.75 8.05
N HIS A 539 -39.76 15.63 7.00
CA HIS A 539 -40.88 16.53 6.77
C HIS A 539 -41.87 16.47 7.93
N GLY A 540 -42.17 15.27 8.42
CA GLY A 540 -43.06 15.07 9.57
C GLY A 540 -42.56 15.76 10.83
N ILE A 541 -41.26 15.67 11.15
CA ILE A 541 -40.64 16.37 12.28
C ILE A 541 -40.74 17.89 12.17
N THR A 542 -40.65 18.44 10.96
CA THR A 542 -40.87 19.88 10.73
C THR A 542 -42.33 20.25 11.02
N LEU A 543 -43.28 19.46 10.52
CA LEU A 543 -44.72 19.72 10.63
C LEU A 543 -45.29 19.55 12.05
N VAL A 544 -44.78 18.62 12.87
CA VAL A 544 -45.26 18.43 14.26
C VAL A 544 -45.02 19.63 15.18
N LYS A 545 -44.18 20.59 14.76
CA LYS A 545 -43.94 21.85 15.47
C LYS A 545 -44.89 22.97 15.06
N GLY A 546 -45.71 22.77 14.04
CA GLY A 546 -46.62 23.76 13.49
C GLY A 546 -47.99 23.80 14.17
N THR A 547 -48.98 24.27 13.44
CA THR A 547 -50.41 24.30 13.81
C THR A 547 -50.96 22.90 14.07
N ASN A 548 -52.14 22.81 14.69
CA ASN A 548 -52.81 21.52 14.92
C ASN A 548 -53.07 20.73 13.62
N SER A 549 -53.28 21.41 12.50
CA SER A 549 -53.46 20.76 11.19
C SER A 549 -52.14 20.18 10.67
N GLU A 550 -51.07 20.96 10.73
CA GLU A 550 -49.72 20.52 10.32
C GLU A 550 -49.23 19.40 11.21
N ARG A 551 -49.49 19.47 12.53
CA ARG A 551 -49.13 18.42 13.47
C ARG A 551 -49.74 17.07 13.12
N ARG A 552 -51.04 17.05 12.78
CA ARG A 552 -51.70 15.82 12.33
C ARG A 552 -51.05 15.27 11.07
N GLU A 553 -50.74 16.12 10.11
CA GLU A 553 -50.07 15.69 8.87
C GLU A 553 -48.64 15.21 9.14
N GLY A 554 -47.94 15.83 10.09
CA GLY A 554 -46.62 15.39 10.54
C GLY A 554 -46.64 14.02 11.20
N GLU A 555 -47.60 13.79 12.11
CA GLU A 555 -47.82 12.48 12.76
C GLU A 555 -48.11 11.39 11.71
N LYS A 556 -48.92 11.67 10.69
CA LYS A 556 -49.17 10.74 9.57
C LYS A 556 -47.90 10.40 8.80
N ASN A 557 -47.10 11.41 8.44
CA ASN A 557 -45.86 11.18 7.70
C ASN A 557 -44.85 10.35 8.51
N ILE A 558 -44.76 10.59 9.83
CA ILE A 558 -43.93 9.78 10.73
C ILE A 558 -44.41 8.33 10.78
N ILE A 559 -45.73 8.09 10.86
CA ILE A 559 -46.27 6.72 10.85
C ILE A 559 -46.03 6.02 9.52
N LYS A 560 -46.26 6.71 8.39
CA LYS A 560 -45.98 6.15 7.05
C LYS A 560 -44.51 5.76 6.93
N SER A 561 -43.61 6.63 7.37
CA SER A 561 -42.17 6.35 7.44
C SER A 561 -41.85 5.14 8.32
N ALA A 562 -42.44 5.05 9.51
CA ALA A 562 -42.25 3.93 10.42
C ALA A 562 -42.75 2.59 9.83
N ASN A 563 -43.90 2.62 9.14
CA ASN A 563 -44.47 1.45 8.45
C ASN A 563 -43.61 1.00 7.27
N LEU A 564 -42.86 1.91 6.65
CA LEU A 564 -41.84 1.58 5.65
C LEU A 564 -40.51 1.09 6.26
N GLY A 565 -40.46 0.89 7.59
CA GLY A 565 -39.31 0.32 8.29
C GLY A 565 -38.28 1.35 8.78
N HIS A 566 -38.58 2.65 8.75
CA HIS A 566 -37.66 3.68 9.21
C HIS A 566 -37.56 3.71 10.75
N LYS A 567 -36.38 3.33 11.28
CA LYS A 567 -36.15 3.11 12.72
C LYS A 567 -36.42 4.35 13.57
N LEU A 568 -35.86 5.50 13.22
CA LEU A 568 -36.05 6.73 13.99
C LEU A 568 -37.50 7.21 13.97
N ALA A 569 -38.26 6.89 12.92
CA ALA A 569 -39.68 7.23 12.85
C ALA A 569 -40.48 6.31 13.79
N ALA A 570 -40.16 5.02 13.84
CA ALA A 570 -40.76 4.08 14.78
C ALA A 570 -40.45 4.45 16.24
N GLU A 571 -39.19 4.74 16.56
CA GLU A 571 -38.78 5.18 17.90
C GLU A 571 -39.44 6.50 18.30
N PHE A 572 -39.56 7.45 17.36
CA PHE A 572 -40.26 8.70 17.61
C PHE A 572 -41.75 8.45 17.86
N ALA A 573 -42.39 7.60 17.05
CA ALA A 573 -43.79 7.25 17.23
C ALA A 573 -44.04 6.61 18.60
N ASP A 574 -43.22 5.64 18.99
CA ASP A 574 -43.31 4.96 20.28
C ASP A 574 -43.09 5.94 21.45
N LYS A 575 -42.04 6.77 21.37
CA LYS A 575 -41.68 7.74 22.42
C LYS A 575 -42.79 8.77 22.68
N PHE A 576 -43.47 9.20 21.63
CA PHE A 576 -44.51 10.23 21.71
C PHE A 576 -45.94 9.66 21.71
N GLY A 577 -46.10 8.33 21.81
CA GLY A 577 -47.40 7.67 21.86
C GLY A 577 -48.22 7.81 20.58
N ILE A 578 -47.56 7.97 19.43
CA ILE A 578 -48.20 8.07 18.12
C ILE A 578 -48.55 6.66 17.65
N SER A 579 -49.82 6.25 17.79
CA SER A 579 -50.27 4.92 17.38
C SER A 579 -50.10 4.71 15.87
N ARG A 580 -49.64 3.51 15.47
CA ARG A 580 -49.59 3.10 14.04
C ARG A 580 -50.97 3.01 13.39
N TYR A 581 -52.02 3.02 14.20
CA TYR A 581 -53.41 3.02 13.79
C TYR A 581 -54.05 4.40 13.84
N SER A 582 -53.32 5.49 14.09
CA SER A 582 -53.91 6.83 14.27
C SER A 582 -54.88 7.22 13.13
N GLU A 583 -54.52 6.89 11.88
CA GLU A 583 -55.36 7.13 10.70
C GLU A 583 -56.62 6.24 10.66
N LYS A 584 -56.59 5.08 11.31
CA LYS A 584 -57.69 4.10 11.40
C LYS A 584 -58.57 4.26 12.63
N LEU A 585 -58.14 5.01 13.66
CA LEU A 585 -58.89 5.13 14.92
C LEU A 585 -60.32 5.63 14.70
N ILE A 586 -60.48 6.65 13.84
CA ILE A 586 -61.80 7.19 13.50
C ILE A 586 -62.65 6.10 12.82
N GLY A 587 -62.11 5.43 11.80
CA GLY A 587 -62.79 4.34 11.11
C GLY A 587 -63.16 3.16 12.03
N PHE A 588 -62.32 2.82 13.00
CA PHE A 588 -62.63 1.81 14.01
C PHE A 588 -63.79 2.22 14.91
N LYS A 589 -63.81 3.47 15.38
CA LYS A 589 -64.91 3.99 16.20
C LYS A 589 -66.22 4.01 15.44
N GLU A 590 -66.19 4.46 14.19
CA GLU A 590 -67.37 4.47 13.31
C GLU A 590 -67.89 3.05 13.09
N GLN A 591 -67.04 2.10 12.73
CA GLN A 591 -67.44 0.70 12.53
C GLN A 591 -67.99 0.05 13.80
N LEU A 592 -67.35 0.25 14.96
CA LEU A 592 -67.82 -0.28 16.23
C LEU A 592 -69.17 0.31 16.66
N THR A 593 -69.41 1.59 16.35
CA THR A 593 -70.70 2.26 16.59
C THR A 593 -71.77 1.70 15.67
N TYR A 594 -71.46 1.58 14.38
CA TYR A 594 -72.34 0.95 13.39
C TYR A 594 -72.74 -0.47 13.77
N ILE A 595 -71.79 -1.32 14.18
CA ILE A 595 -72.06 -2.71 14.60
C ILE A 595 -73.01 -2.76 15.80
N LYS A 596 -72.81 -1.87 16.78
CA LYS A 596 -73.69 -1.77 17.95
C LYS A 596 -75.13 -1.45 17.56
N ASP A 597 -75.31 -0.50 16.65
CA ASP A 597 -76.63 0.01 16.30
C ASP A 597 -77.39 -0.93 15.36
N THR A 598 -76.69 -1.59 14.43
CA THR A 598 -77.32 -2.46 13.41
C THR A 598 -77.44 -3.92 13.80
N ASN A 599 -76.40 -4.50 14.40
CA ASN A 599 -76.34 -5.94 14.65
C ASN A 599 -76.83 -6.34 16.04
N LYS A 600 -77.24 -5.37 16.88
CA LYS A 600 -77.58 -5.57 18.30
C LYS A 600 -76.46 -6.27 19.10
N ILE A 601 -75.22 -6.22 18.59
CA ILE A 601 -74.02 -6.80 19.20
C ILE A 601 -73.17 -5.67 19.75
N TRP A 602 -72.76 -5.79 21.00
CA TRP A 602 -71.84 -4.84 21.62
C TRP A 602 -70.43 -5.43 21.63
N ILE A 603 -69.48 -4.73 21.03
CA ILE A 603 -68.06 -5.09 21.08
C ILE A 603 -67.36 -4.16 22.09
N GLY A 604 -66.61 -4.76 23.01
CA GLY A 604 -65.86 -4.04 24.04
C GLY A 604 -64.58 -4.78 24.41
N PHE A 605 -63.83 -4.22 25.36
CA PHE A 605 -62.59 -4.79 25.84
C PHE A 605 -62.73 -5.24 27.30
N HIS A 606 -62.28 -6.46 27.58
CA HIS A 606 -62.20 -7.07 28.90
C HIS A 606 -60.75 -7.11 29.37
N SER A 607 -60.46 -6.64 30.58
CA SER A 607 -59.09 -6.48 31.11
C SER A 607 -58.20 -7.74 31.02
N THR A 608 -58.75 -8.93 31.31
CA THR A 608 -58.02 -10.21 31.24
C THR A 608 -58.27 -11.06 29.98
N ARG A 609 -59.34 -10.79 29.21
CA ARG A 609 -59.76 -11.63 28.08
C ARG A 609 -59.61 -10.95 26.72
N GLY A 610 -59.24 -9.67 26.70
CA GLY A 610 -59.11 -8.90 25.46
C GLY A 610 -60.47 -8.50 24.89
N TRP A 611 -60.58 -8.44 23.57
CA TRP A 611 -61.84 -8.08 22.91
C TRP A 611 -62.93 -9.12 23.13
N VAL A 612 -64.11 -8.66 23.50
CA VAL A 612 -65.29 -9.48 23.78
C VAL A 612 -66.50 -8.94 23.03
N LYS A 613 -67.42 -9.83 22.68
CA LYS A 613 -68.76 -9.45 22.20
C LYS A 613 -69.85 -9.85 23.19
N LEU A 614 -70.87 -9.02 23.28
CA LEU A 614 -72.11 -9.25 24.01
C LEU A 614 -73.26 -9.18 23.01
N ASP A 615 -73.94 -10.31 22.80
CA ASP A 615 -75.13 -10.37 21.94
C ASP A 615 -76.36 -9.98 22.77
N ARG A 616 -76.99 -8.84 22.43
CA ARG A 616 -78.14 -8.31 23.20
C ARG A 616 -79.47 -8.92 22.79
N THR A 617 -79.50 -9.82 21.80
CA THR A 617 -80.70 -10.57 21.42
C THR A 617 -80.99 -11.72 22.39
N LEU A 618 -79.97 -12.17 23.12
CA LEU A 618 -80.10 -13.24 24.10
C LEU A 618 -80.79 -12.73 25.37
N TYR A 619 -81.79 -13.47 25.85
CA TYR A 619 -82.59 -13.11 27.02
C TYR A 619 -81.72 -12.70 28.22
N GLY A 620 -80.67 -13.47 28.52
CA GLY A 620 -79.77 -13.22 29.64
C GLY A 620 -78.93 -11.93 29.54
N ASN A 621 -78.78 -11.37 28.34
CA ASN A 621 -78.03 -10.15 28.04
C ASN A 621 -78.93 -8.91 27.86
N THR A 622 -80.25 -9.07 27.94
CA THR A 622 -81.20 -7.94 27.94
C THR A 622 -81.07 -7.12 29.22
N SER A 623 -81.50 -5.86 29.22
CA SER A 623 -81.43 -5.00 30.41
C SER A 623 -82.39 -5.42 31.53
N SER A 624 -83.45 -6.17 31.22
CA SER A 624 -84.48 -6.60 32.17
C SER A 624 -84.18 -7.95 32.83
N SER A 625 -83.22 -8.73 32.31
CA SER A 625 -82.87 -10.03 32.91
C SER A 625 -82.07 -9.88 34.20
N LYS A 626 -82.36 -10.74 35.19
CA LYS A 626 -81.59 -10.89 36.43
C LYS A 626 -80.53 -12.00 36.35
N SER A 627 -80.46 -12.72 35.23
CA SER A 627 -79.47 -13.79 35.03
C SER A 627 -78.07 -13.23 34.73
N ASP A 628 -77.07 -14.10 34.85
CA ASP A 628 -75.71 -13.84 34.39
C ASP A 628 -75.69 -13.48 32.90
N MET A 629 -74.78 -12.56 32.55
CA MET A 629 -74.57 -12.13 31.16
C MET A 629 -73.57 -13.07 30.48
N MET A 630 -73.89 -13.49 29.26
CA MET A 630 -72.99 -14.29 28.44
C MET A 630 -72.22 -13.40 27.47
N PHE A 631 -70.91 -13.38 27.62
CA PHE A 631 -69.97 -12.78 26.68
C PHE A 631 -69.31 -13.87 25.84
N VAL A 632 -68.82 -13.50 24.66
CA VAL A 632 -67.93 -14.34 23.87
C VAL A 632 -66.59 -13.66 23.76
N ASP A 633 -65.55 -14.35 24.20
CA ASP A 633 -64.16 -13.99 23.94
C ASP A 633 -63.91 -14.07 22.42
N LEU A 634 -63.61 -12.93 21.79
CA LEU A 634 -63.46 -12.87 20.33
C LEU A 634 -62.17 -13.50 19.84
N LYS A 635 -61.16 -13.63 20.70
CA LYS A 635 -59.89 -14.29 20.39
C LYS A 635 -60.03 -15.80 20.44
N ASN A 636 -60.62 -16.32 21.51
CA ASN A 636 -60.75 -17.77 21.74
C ASN A 636 -62.07 -18.35 21.23
N LYS A 637 -63.00 -17.51 20.79
CA LYS A 637 -64.37 -17.87 20.37
C LYS A 637 -65.14 -18.67 21.43
N LYS A 638 -64.80 -18.51 22.71
CA LYS A 638 -65.42 -19.24 23.83
C LYS A 638 -66.42 -18.34 24.58
N PRO A 639 -67.64 -18.83 24.84
CA PRO A 639 -68.56 -18.12 25.71
C PRO A 639 -68.09 -18.18 27.17
N PHE A 640 -68.42 -17.16 27.94
CA PHE A 640 -68.26 -17.14 29.39
C PHE A 640 -69.36 -16.30 30.03
N PHE A 641 -69.72 -16.64 31.27
CA PHE A 641 -70.79 -15.99 32.01
C PHE A 641 -70.23 -15.07 33.08
N VAL A 642 -70.87 -13.92 33.25
CA VAL A 642 -70.47 -12.88 34.20
C VAL A 642 -71.70 -12.47 35.01
N PRO A 643 -71.65 -12.55 36.35
CA PRO A 643 -72.71 -12.05 37.20
C PRO A 643 -72.99 -10.58 36.89
N ARG A 644 -74.26 -10.21 36.74
CA ARG A 644 -74.65 -8.87 36.28
C ARG A 644 -74.16 -7.75 37.20
N ASN A 645 -74.08 -8.01 38.51
CA ASN A 645 -73.53 -7.10 39.51
C ASN A 645 -71.99 -6.92 39.43
N SER A 646 -71.30 -7.76 38.65
CA SER A 646 -69.84 -7.73 38.47
C SER A 646 -69.42 -6.99 37.19
N TRP A 647 -70.37 -6.45 36.44
CA TRP A 647 -70.13 -5.63 35.26
C TRP A 647 -69.86 -4.18 35.66
N SER A 648 -68.59 -3.85 35.84
CA SER A 648 -68.15 -2.49 36.16
C SER A 648 -66.87 -2.12 35.39
N SER A 649 -66.73 -0.84 35.07
CA SER A 649 -65.44 -0.28 34.66
C SER A 649 -64.44 -0.40 35.84
N PRO A 650 -63.17 -0.77 35.63
CA PRO A 650 -62.46 -0.90 34.35
C PRO A 650 -62.46 -2.31 33.75
N LYS A 651 -63.18 -3.28 34.35
CA LYS A 651 -63.15 -4.68 33.86
C LYS A 651 -63.71 -4.80 32.44
N PHE A 652 -64.66 -3.94 32.07
CA PHE A 652 -65.24 -3.86 30.74
C PHE A 652 -65.29 -2.42 30.25
N ILE A 653 -64.80 -2.17 29.04
CA ILE A 653 -64.81 -0.85 28.40
C ILE A 653 -65.48 -0.98 27.03
N PHE A 654 -66.36 -0.03 26.69
CA PHE A 654 -66.99 0.00 25.37
C PHE A 654 -65.95 0.22 24.27
N GLY A 655 -66.03 -0.53 23.17
CA GLY A 655 -65.07 -0.49 22.08
C GLY A 655 -64.68 0.92 21.61
N PRO A 656 -65.61 1.78 21.15
CA PRO A 656 -65.30 3.15 20.72
C PRO A 656 -64.59 3.99 21.79
N SER A 657 -64.93 3.81 23.06
CA SER A 657 -64.30 4.50 24.19
C SER A 657 -62.93 3.92 24.54
N PHE A 658 -62.70 2.64 24.24
CA PHE A 658 -61.42 1.96 24.49
C PHE A 658 -60.39 2.25 23.39
N VAL A 659 -60.84 2.47 22.15
CA VAL A 659 -59.96 2.70 20.97
C VAL A 659 -58.94 3.82 21.19
N ASP A 660 -59.31 4.89 21.89
CA ASP A 660 -58.39 6.02 22.17
C ASP A 660 -57.24 5.65 23.12
N THR A 661 -57.44 4.64 23.95
CA THR A 661 -56.47 4.18 24.96
C THR A 661 -55.86 2.82 24.60
N ALA A 662 -56.26 2.25 23.47
CA ALA A 662 -55.83 0.94 23.04
C ALA A 662 -54.41 1.01 22.48
N ASN A 663 -53.58 0.04 22.85
CA ASN A 663 -52.25 -0.12 22.25
C ASN A 663 -52.34 -0.81 20.88
N ASP A 664 -51.26 -0.77 20.12
CA ASP A 664 -51.23 -1.30 18.75
C ASP A 664 -51.54 -2.81 18.65
N ASN A 665 -51.23 -3.62 19.67
CA ASN A 665 -51.61 -5.04 19.69
C ASN A 665 -53.12 -5.21 19.82
N GLN A 666 -53.75 -4.40 20.68
CA GLN A 666 -55.19 -4.38 20.84
C GLN A 666 -55.87 -3.87 19.58
N LEU A 667 -55.33 -2.85 18.91
CA LEU A 667 -55.86 -2.32 17.66
C LEU A 667 -55.67 -3.29 16.48
N ALA A 668 -54.59 -4.06 16.45
CA ALA A 668 -54.38 -5.14 15.48
C ALA A 668 -55.40 -6.27 15.63
N ASP A 669 -55.68 -6.66 16.87
CA ASP A 669 -56.74 -7.64 17.16
C ASP A 669 -58.11 -7.09 16.76
N LEU A 670 -58.37 -5.81 17.01
CA LEU A 670 -59.59 -5.13 16.61
C LEU A 670 -59.76 -5.11 15.08
N GLU A 671 -58.71 -4.81 14.31
CA GLU A 671 -58.77 -4.80 12.85
C GLU A 671 -59.21 -6.16 12.29
N LYS A 672 -58.64 -7.26 12.81
CA LYS A 672 -59.02 -8.63 12.44
C LYS A 672 -60.46 -8.95 12.83
N ILE A 673 -60.90 -8.48 13.99
CA ILE A 673 -62.27 -8.64 14.46
C ILE A 673 -63.22 -7.93 13.50
N LEU A 674 -62.99 -6.64 13.25
CA LEU A 674 -63.85 -5.81 12.41
C LEU A 674 -63.92 -6.30 10.97
N ALA A 675 -62.86 -6.94 10.44
CA ALA A 675 -62.92 -7.61 9.14
C ALA A 675 -64.03 -8.66 9.04
N ASN A 676 -64.40 -9.34 10.14
CA ASN A 676 -65.50 -10.31 10.17
C ASN A 676 -66.89 -9.67 10.26
N TYR A 677 -66.95 -8.36 10.53
CA TYR A 677 -68.18 -7.58 10.65
C TYR A 677 -68.36 -6.58 9.50
N LYS A 678 -67.42 -6.54 8.55
CA LYS A 678 -67.60 -5.83 7.29
C LYS A 678 -68.77 -6.46 6.54
N VAL A 679 -69.91 -5.77 6.57
CA VAL A 679 -71.04 -6.03 5.68
C VAL A 679 -70.63 -5.55 4.28
N LYS A 680 -71.02 -6.30 3.24
CA LYS A 680 -70.91 -5.89 1.83
C LYS A 680 -71.58 -4.54 1.59
#